data_AF-A0A9D3P2D8-F1
#
_entry.id   AF-A0A9D3P2D8-F1
#
_cell.length_a   1.000
_cell.length_b   1.000
_cell.length_c   1.000
_cell.angle_alpha   90.00
_cell.angle_beta   90.00
_cell.angle_gamma   90.00
#
_symmetry.space_group_name_H-M   'P 1'
#
loop_
_entity.id
_entity.type
_entity.pdbx_description
1 polymer ?
#
loop_
_entity_poly.entity_id
_entity_poly.type
_entity_poly.pdbx_seq_one_letter_code
_entity_poly.pdbx_strand_id
1 'polypeptide(L)'
;MVWDAELLITEIAAVTNILNGTRQAGAFLEPEQSDIVTAFRSSHGPSQMHWSLLITLYQHNFDPLSSKLSLSPGNADRISTSQINNNWGVGLSLDDFGKAILGGSHSDIANFAQSQQKMDKMTFALHEISCPYYSYRVVNQPELSEEFKKHLLQLPTHYSEKTKPQYRRIIDTYGTHYIRHVRLGGRVRQVTAFQTCLATLMGFLEMDIKNCLNIELKIALGFLPANISYSNKCSNILKDNMNTGFSQDFLTQKLEVLGGESYNPSLAFPADRYASWMNSLRENPEIISYDIFPLHHLVADSELSASLKKAVSDYVEENMLPLKQNPSHKCNHLSNLDHNCCPLRARRGTLTVVVQRAKGLSGDFFSQTDAYVKVWYNNKYEETYMHSEAVMGLHKCTGLYLLLCISTILTLCHQSSACHLGTQTECEKAPFVPGYNLAGEGFDVVSLRRKGAYLINVESHKYDNNTCTVCENRFQQGQMQKLPLAIVDWRPLSHCSKQLSSALYYSTYSLIKSSTSQINNNWGVGLSLDDFGKAILGGSHSDIANFARSQQIMDKMTFALHEISCTYYSYRVVNQPELSEEFKKHLLQLPTHYSEKTKPQYQRIIDTYGTHYIRHVYLGGRVRQVTAFRTCLATLMGFLEMDIKNCLNIELKIALGFLPANISYSNKCSNILKDNMNTGFYQGFLTQKFEVLGGESYIPSLAFPADRYASWMNSLRENPEIISYDIFPLHHLVADSELSASLKNAVSDYIKENMLPLEKNPSHKCNLTPNLDHNCCPLRAHRGTMRVVVQRANGLKADPFSKSDAYVKVWENNGDKLS
;
A
#
# COMPACT_ATOMS: atom_id res chain seq x y z
N MET A 1 -38.34 36.56 45.04
CA MET A 1 -37.72 36.80 43.72
C MET A 1 -37.10 35.46 43.33
N VAL A 2 -37.75 34.56 42.59
CA VAL A 2 -38.75 34.78 41.52
C VAL A 2 -38.17 35.74 40.48
N TRP A 3 -37.40 35.17 39.57
CA TRP A 3 -36.93 35.73 38.29
C TRP A 3 -37.02 34.58 37.28
N ASP A 4 -38.21 34.43 36.72
CA ASP A 4 -38.55 33.98 35.38
C ASP A 4 -37.78 32.81 34.76
N ALA A 5 -38.17 31.59 35.16
CA ALA A 5 -37.96 30.41 34.31
C ALA A 5 -38.63 30.56 32.93
N GLU A 6 -39.68 31.39 32.80
CA GLU A 6 -40.32 31.73 31.53
C GLU A 6 -39.41 32.51 30.58
N LEU A 7 -38.45 33.31 31.08
CA LEU A 7 -37.49 34.02 30.24
C LEU A 7 -36.51 33.03 29.58
N LEU A 8 -35.95 32.11 30.37
CA LEU A 8 -35.05 31.07 29.86
C LEU A 8 -35.77 30.14 28.88
N ILE A 9 -37.05 29.82 29.13
CA ILE A 9 -37.88 29.01 28.24
C ILE A 9 -38.21 29.78 26.95
N THR A 10 -38.45 31.09 26.99
CA THR A 10 -38.72 31.89 25.78
C THR A 10 -37.47 32.14 24.95
N GLU A 11 -36.28 32.34 25.55
CA GLU A 11 -35.01 32.41 24.81
C GLU A 11 -34.67 31.06 24.15
N ILE A 12 -34.80 29.94 24.88
CA ILE A 12 -34.60 28.60 24.32
C ILE A 12 -35.64 28.31 23.23
N ALA A 13 -36.90 28.71 23.40
CA ALA A 13 -37.94 28.57 22.36
C ALA A 13 -37.67 29.45 21.14
N ALA A 14 -37.15 30.67 21.31
CA ALA A 14 -36.77 31.54 20.20
C ALA A 14 -35.64 30.92 19.36
N VAL A 15 -34.54 30.49 20.01
CA VAL A 15 -33.43 29.80 19.33
C VAL A 15 -33.92 28.49 18.67
N THR A 16 -34.76 27.71 19.36
CA THR A 16 -35.32 26.46 18.82
C THR A 16 -36.27 26.69 17.65
N ASN A 17 -37.02 27.80 17.62
CA ASN A 17 -37.89 28.18 16.50
C ASN A 17 -37.10 28.70 15.30
N ILE A 18 -36.00 29.42 15.51
CA ILE A 18 -35.06 29.79 14.43
C ILE A 18 -34.45 28.52 13.80
N LEU A 19 -34.05 27.55 14.62
CA LEU A 19 -33.49 26.25 14.18
C LEU A 19 -34.54 25.26 13.61
N ASN A 20 -35.84 25.46 13.86
CA ASN A 20 -36.91 24.66 13.25
C ASN A 20 -37.53 25.32 12.00
N GLY A 21 -37.59 26.65 11.93
CA GLY A 21 -38.06 27.37 10.73
C GLY A 21 -37.14 27.11 9.52
N THR A 22 -35.84 27.09 9.77
CA THR A 22 -34.78 26.64 8.83
C THR A 22 -34.87 25.15 8.46
N ARG A 23 -35.83 24.40 9.01
CA ARG A 23 -36.05 22.97 8.73
C ARG A 23 -37.30 22.67 7.88
N GLN A 24 -38.12 23.69 7.57
CA GLN A 24 -39.28 23.56 6.68
C GLN A 24 -39.20 24.44 5.42
N ALA A 25 -38.38 25.50 5.42
CA ALA A 25 -38.03 26.22 4.19
C ALA A 25 -36.77 25.60 3.55
N GLY A 26 -36.88 25.12 2.31
CA GLY A 26 -35.76 24.55 1.55
C GLY A 26 -34.80 25.60 0.99
N ALA A 27 -34.23 26.45 1.86
CA ALA A 27 -33.35 27.55 1.49
C ALA A 27 -32.09 27.55 2.35
N PHE A 28 -30.92 27.58 1.70
CA PHE A 28 -29.66 27.95 2.37
C PHE A 28 -29.68 29.46 2.64
N LEU A 29 -30.05 29.84 3.86
CA LEU A 29 -29.67 31.11 4.44
C LEU A 29 -28.40 30.88 5.25
N GLU A 30 -27.31 31.57 4.91
CA GLU A 30 -26.20 31.72 5.83
C GLU A 30 -26.70 32.55 7.04
N PRO A 31 -26.42 32.16 8.29
CA PRO A 31 -26.66 33.03 9.43
C PRO A 31 -25.63 34.16 9.38
N GLU A 32 -26.07 35.38 9.03
CA GLU A 32 -25.19 36.55 9.07
C GLU A 32 -24.57 36.70 10.47
N GLN A 33 -23.24 36.70 10.54
CA GLN A 33 -22.52 36.90 11.80
C GLN A 33 -22.77 38.30 12.40
N SER A 34 -23.32 39.24 11.61
CA SER A 34 -23.85 40.53 12.06
C SER A 34 -24.82 40.37 13.24
N ASP A 35 -25.85 39.55 13.09
CA ASP A 35 -27.06 39.71 13.90
C ASP A 35 -26.95 38.99 15.24
N ILE A 36 -26.26 37.85 15.26
CA ILE A 36 -25.91 37.12 16.49
C ILE A 36 -24.97 37.97 17.36
N VAL A 37 -24.00 38.66 16.76
CA VAL A 37 -23.08 39.57 17.48
C VAL A 37 -23.80 40.84 17.94
N THR A 38 -24.79 41.32 17.18
CA THR A 38 -25.59 42.49 17.55
C THR A 38 -26.52 42.19 18.72
N ALA A 39 -27.19 41.03 18.73
CA ALA A 39 -28.04 40.60 19.84
C ALA A 39 -27.28 40.48 21.17
N PHE A 40 -26.05 39.95 21.14
CA PHE A 40 -25.21 39.78 22.33
C PHE A 40 -24.58 41.07 22.88
N ARG A 41 -24.65 42.22 22.18
CA ARG A 41 -24.19 43.51 22.74
C ARG A 41 -25.11 44.07 23.82
N SER A 42 -26.36 43.60 23.91
CA SER A 42 -27.36 44.03 24.90
C SER A 42 -27.14 43.42 26.29
N SER A 43 -26.60 42.20 26.37
CA SER A 43 -26.50 41.42 27.61
C SER A 43 -25.16 41.64 28.32
N HIS A 44 -25.16 42.44 29.40
CA HIS A 44 -23.96 42.67 30.23
C HIS A 44 -23.73 41.51 31.21
N GLY A 45 -22.62 40.77 31.05
CA GLY A 45 -22.16 39.80 32.07
C GLY A 45 -21.02 38.90 31.60
N PRO A 46 -19.81 38.96 32.21
CA PRO A 46 -18.70 38.07 31.85
C PRO A 46 -18.81 36.72 32.58
N SER A 47 -18.98 35.62 31.85
CA SER A 47 -18.79 34.27 32.39
C SER A 47 -18.02 33.37 31.42
N GLN A 48 -17.06 32.59 31.93
CA GLN A 48 -16.25 31.67 31.11
C GLN A 48 -17.08 30.52 30.48
N MET A 49 -18.25 30.20 31.05
CA MET A 49 -19.07 29.07 30.59
C MET A 49 -19.59 29.26 29.16
N HIS A 50 -19.94 30.49 28.74
CA HIS A 50 -20.44 30.73 27.38
C HIS A 50 -19.38 30.46 26.30
N TRP A 51 -18.10 30.75 26.58
CA TRP A 51 -17.00 30.43 25.65
C TRP A 51 -16.77 28.93 25.51
N SER A 52 -16.80 28.18 26.61
CA SER A 52 -16.71 26.71 26.56
C SER A 52 -17.89 26.09 25.80
N LEU A 53 -19.12 26.61 26.00
CA LEU A 53 -20.30 26.14 25.26
C LEU A 53 -20.20 26.46 23.76
N LEU A 54 -19.77 27.67 23.40
CA LEU A 54 -19.58 28.07 22.00
C LEU A 54 -18.49 27.24 21.30
N ILE A 55 -17.35 26.99 21.96
CA ILE A 55 -16.31 26.11 21.43
C ILE A 55 -16.85 24.69 21.22
N THR A 56 -17.60 24.15 22.19
CA THR A 56 -18.19 22.80 22.10
C THR A 56 -19.22 22.70 20.96
N LEU A 57 -20.07 23.73 20.78
CA LEU A 57 -21.06 23.79 19.70
C LEU A 57 -20.42 23.96 18.32
N TYR A 58 -19.35 24.76 18.21
CA TYR A 58 -18.60 24.94 16.97
C TYR A 58 -17.84 23.67 16.57
N GLN A 59 -17.25 22.97 17.55
CA GLN A 59 -16.63 21.66 17.38
C GLN A 59 -17.64 20.55 17.02
N HIS A 60 -18.90 20.66 17.46
CA HIS A 60 -19.94 19.71 17.08
C HIS A 60 -20.51 19.90 15.67
N ASN A 61 -20.51 21.14 15.15
CA ASN A 61 -21.08 21.46 13.84
C ASN A 61 -20.07 21.46 12.67
N PHE A 62 -18.76 21.50 12.95
CA PHE A 62 -17.73 21.36 11.92
C PHE A 62 -17.25 19.90 11.84
N ASP A 63 -17.33 19.27 10.66
CA ASP A 63 -16.74 17.94 10.43
C ASP A 63 -15.37 18.09 9.75
N PRO A 64 -14.24 17.98 10.48
CA PRO A 64 -12.90 18.12 9.89
C PRO A 64 -12.47 16.87 9.10
N LEU A 65 -13.29 15.82 9.05
CA LEU A 65 -12.92 14.51 8.49
C LEU A 65 -13.52 14.28 7.09
N SER A 66 -12.69 14.44 6.06
CA SER A 66 -13.03 14.08 4.68
C SER A 66 -13.14 12.55 4.56
N SER A 67 -14.33 12.03 4.25
CA SER A 67 -14.51 10.58 3.98
C SER A 67 -14.97 10.29 2.55
N LYS A 68 -14.26 9.41 1.86
CA LYS A 68 -14.53 8.98 0.47
C LYS A 68 -14.66 7.46 0.41
N LEU A 69 -15.41 6.95 -0.57
CA LEU A 69 -15.58 5.51 -0.81
C LEU A 69 -15.16 5.18 -2.23
N SER A 70 -14.38 4.11 -2.40
CA SER A 70 -13.80 3.67 -3.67
C SER A 70 -14.18 2.22 -3.96
N LEU A 71 -14.98 2.05 -5.02
CA LEU A 71 -15.53 0.77 -5.46
C LEU A 71 -14.63 0.01 -6.45
N SER A 72 -13.42 0.52 -6.74
CA SER A 72 -12.52 -0.09 -7.72
C SER A 72 -11.04 0.28 -7.51
N PRO A 73 -10.10 -0.55 -8.02
CA PRO A 73 -8.66 -0.27 -7.97
C PRO A 73 -8.30 1.10 -8.56
N GLY A 74 -8.84 1.42 -9.73
CA GLY A 74 -8.59 2.70 -10.40
C GLY A 74 -9.06 3.93 -9.63
N ASN A 75 -10.04 3.78 -8.74
CA ASN A 75 -10.45 4.86 -7.83
C ASN A 75 -9.62 4.90 -6.54
N ALA A 76 -8.94 3.81 -6.15
CA ALA A 76 -7.94 3.83 -5.09
C ALA A 76 -6.65 4.55 -5.53
N ASP A 77 -6.22 4.39 -6.78
CA ASP A 77 -5.02 5.09 -7.25
C ASP A 77 -5.29 6.59 -7.49
N ARG A 78 -6.54 6.97 -7.79
CA ARG A 78 -7.00 8.38 -7.73
C ARG A 78 -6.99 8.97 -6.32
N ILE A 79 -6.98 8.15 -5.26
CA ILE A 79 -6.74 8.62 -3.89
C ILE A 79 -5.25 8.94 -3.70
N SER A 80 -4.32 8.17 -4.27
CA SER A 80 -2.88 8.49 -4.27
C SER A 80 -2.59 9.91 -4.80
N THR A 81 -3.29 10.33 -5.84
CA THR A 81 -3.14 11.68 -6.45
C THR A 81 -3.93 12.78 -5.74
N SER A 82 -4.74 12.48 -4.72
CA SER A 82 -5.71 13.43 -4.14
C SER A 82 -5.11 14.65 -3.41
N GLN A 83 -3.80 14.63 -3.17
CA GLN A 83 -3.02 15.72 -2.58
C GLN A 83 -2.50 16.75 -3.61
N ILE A 84 -2.72 16.50 -4.89
CA ILE A 84 -2.36 17.40 -6.00
C ILE A 84 -3.57 18.30 -6.29
N ASN A 85 -3.45 19.62 -6.13
CA ASN A 85 -4.59 20.52 -6.34
C ASN A 85 -4.81 20.89 -7.82
N ASN A 86 -3.78 20.77 -8.67
CA ASN A 86 -3.81 21.17 -10.08
C ASN A 86 -3.86 19.97 -11.04
N ASN A 87 -4.20 20.22 -12.32
CA ASN A 87 -4.10 19.17 -13.34
C ASN A 87 -2.63 18.97 -13.75
N TRP A 88 -1.95 18.04 -13.09
CA TRP A 88 -0.52 17.75 -13.27
C TRP A 88 -0.15 17.35 -14.71
N GLY A 89 -1.06 16.76 -15.49
CA GLY A 89 -0.79 16.38 -16.88
C GLY A 89 -0.64 17.57 -17.83
N VAL A 90 -1.01 18.79 -17.43
CA VAL A 90 -0.92 19.99 -18.27
C VAL A 90 0.54 20.32 -18.56
N GLY A 91 0.89 20.30 -19.86
CA GLY A 91 2.24 20.54 -20.36
C GLY A 91 2.90 19.28 -20.91
N LEU A 92 2.49 18.08 -20.49
CA LEU A 92 2.94 16.82 -21.08
C LEU A 92 2.19 16.50 -22.38
N SER A 93 2.60 15.46 -23.10
CA SER A 93 1.88 14.90 -24.24
C SER A 93 1.35 13.52 -23.85
N LEU A 94 0.09 13.43 -23.42
CA LEU A 94 -0.51 12.23 -22.82
C LEU A 94 -1.87 11.96 -23.47
N ASP A 95 -1.87 11.65 -24.76
CA ASP A 95 -3.06 11.49 -25.58
C ASP A 95 -3.66 10.06 -25.50
N ASP A 96 -4.96 9.91 -25.74
CA ASP A 96 -5.72 8.63 -25.82
C ASP A 96 -5.75 7.66 -24.61
N PHE A 97 -5.04 7.91 -23.50
CA PHE A 97 -4.96 6.98 -22.35
C PHE A 97 -6.20 6.89 -21.42
N GLY A 98 -7.42 7.04 -21.95
CA GLY A 98 -8.70 6.99 -21.21
C GLY A 98 -9.05 5.67 -20.52
N LYS A 99 -8.11 4.71 -20.44
CA LYS A 99 -8.23 3.40 -19.77
C LYS A 99 -6.99 3.03 -18.93
N ALA A 100 -6.12 3.99 -18.60
CA ALA A 100 -4.91 3.75 -17.81
C ALA A 100 -4.83 4.65 -16.56
N ILE A 101 -3.99 4.25 -15.60
CA ILE A 101 -3.67 5.01 -14.39
C ILE A 101 -2.25 5.54 -14.56
N LEU A 102 -2.14 6.83 -14.88
CA LEU A 102 -0.86 7.49 -15.17
C LEU A 102 -0.21 8.10 -13.91
N GLY A 103 -1.03 8.68 -13.02
CA GLY A 103 -0.56 9.36 -11.80
C GLY A 103 -0.71 8.50 -10.56
N GLY A 104 0.31 8.45 -9.71
CA GLY A 104 0.27 7.73 -8.43
C GLY A 104 0.22 6.20 -8.53
N SER A 105 0.51 5.63 -9.70
CA SER A 105 0.44 4.20 -10.01
C SER A 105 1.30 3.32 -9.10
N HIS A 106 2.49 3.79 -8.73
CA HIS A 106 3.45 3.08 -7.87
C HIS A 106 3.46 3.62 -6.43
N SER A 107 2.41 4.35 -6.02
CA SER A 107 2.36 4.93 -4.68
C SER A 107 2.27 3.87 -3.58
N ASP A 108 2.58 4.31 -2.37
CA ASP A 108 2.49 3.51 -1.16
C ASP A 108 1.05 3.07 -0.81
N ILE A 109 0.03 3.77 -1.35
CA ILE A 109 -1.40 3.41 -1.28
C ILE A 109 -1.80 2.47 -2.42
N ALA A 110 -1.24 2.66 -3.63
CA ALA A 110 -1.47 1.79 -4.78
C ALA A 110 -0.90 0.39 -4.55
N ASN A 111 0.33 0.30 -4.03
CA ASN A 111 0.99 -0.95 -3.64
C ASN A 111 0.17 -1.69 -2.57
N PHE A 112 -0.36 -0.96 -1.57
CA PHE A 112 -1.29 -1.52 -0.60
C PHE A 112 -2.56 -2.04 -1.26
N ALA A 113 -3.25 -1.24 -2.09
CA ALA A 113 -4.47 -1.64 -2.77
C ALA A 113 -4.27 -2.89 -3.65
N GLN A 114 -3.19 -2.95 -4.42
CA GLN A 114 -2.81 -4.10 -5.25
C GLN A 114 -2.50 -5.35 -4.42
N SER A 115 -1.95 -5.22 -3.21
CA SER A 115 -1.71 -6.36 -2.32
C SER A 115 -3.02 -7.03 -1.89
N GLN A 116 -4.03 -6.24 -1.49
CA GLN A 116 -5.29 -6.75 -0.95
C GLN A 116 -6.20 -7.34 -2.04
N GLN A 117 -6.13 -6.82 -3.27
CA GLN A 117 -6.86 -7.32 -4.45
C GLN A 117 -6.51 -8.75 -4.89
N LYS A 118 -5.51 -9.39 -4.27
CA LYS A 118 -5.16 -10.79 -4.52
C LYS A 118 -6.02 -11.78 -3.73
N MET A 119 -6.78 -11.31 -2.73
CA MET A 119 -7.54 -12.17 -1.79
C MET A 119 -8.99 -12.39 -2.23
N ASP A 120 -9.75 -11.31 -2.45
CA ASP A 120 -11.17 -11.32 -2.81
C ASP A 120 -11.53 -10.03 -3.56
N LYS A 121 -12.80 -9.83 -3.92
CA LYS A 121 -13.34 -8.51 -4.25
C LYS A 121 -13.26 -7.61 -3.02
N MET A 122 -12.38 -6.60 -3.09
CA MET A 122 -12.18 -5.60 -2.04
C MET A 122 -12.78 -4.24 -2.42
N THR A 123 -13.46 -3.62 -1.45
CA THR A 123 -13.88 -2.20 -1.49
C THR A 123 -12.95 -1.40 -0.57
N PHE A 124 -12.68 -0.13 -0.91
CA PHE A 124 -11.76 0.73 -0.16
C PHE A 124 -12.47 1.96 0.37
N ALA A 125 -12.48 2.16 1.69
CA ALA A 125 -12.86 3.42 2.32
C ALA A 125 -11.62 4.28 2.61
N LEU A 126 -11.76 5.60 2.45
CA LEU A 126 -10.76 6.60 2.81
C LEU A 126 -11.36 7.54 3.84
N HIS A 127 -10.61 7.80 4.91
CA HIS A 127 -10.90 8.82 5.91
C HIS A 127 -9.64 9.66 6.13
N GLU A 128 -9.76 10.98 6.01
CA GLU A 128 -8.61 11.89 5.98
C GLU A 128 -8.93 13.20 6.71
N ILE A 129 -8.08 13.57 7.66
CA ILE A 129 -8.06 14.89 8.30
C ILE A 129 -6.76 15.60 7.94
N SER A 130 -6.86 16.87 7.60
CA SER A 130 -5.73 17.72 7.18
C SER A 130 -5.76 19.05 7.92
N CYS A 131 -4.65 19.40 8.57
CA CYS A 131 -4.50 20.56 9.43
C CYS A 131 -3.42 21.49 8.84
N PRO A 132 -3.75 22.32 7.84
CA PRO A 132 -2.80 23.27 7.25
C PRO A 132 -2.45 24.39 8.23
N TYR A 133 -1.15 24.67 8.37
CA TYR A 133 -0.61 25.77 9.18
C TYR A 133 0.07 26.85 8.34
N TYR A 134 0.83 26.45 7.32
CA TYR A 134 1.62 27.35 6.49
C TYR A 134 1.33 27.12 5.01
N SER A 135 1.57 28.14 4.18
CA SER A 135 1.59 27.96 2.73
C SER A 135 2.58 28.92 2.10
N TYR A 136 3.27 28.48 1.05
CA TYR A 136 4.17 29.32 0.27
C TYR A 136 4.12 28.96 -1.22
N ARG A 137 4.73 29.83 -2.03
CA ARG A 137 4.89 29.61 -3.46
C ARG A 137 6.31 29.86 -3.93
N VAL A 138 6.75 29.06 -4.87
CA VAL A 138 7.96 29.32 -5.65
C VAL A 138 7.68 30.48 -6.62
N VAL A 139 8.70 31.29 -6.90
CA VAL A 139 8.61 32.38 -7.90
C VAL A 139 8.46 31.82 -9.31
N ASN A 140 8.04 32.66 -10.26
CA ASN A 140 7.68 32.19 -11.61
C ASN A 140 8.88 31.66 -12.43
N GLN A 141 10.06 32.23 -12.19
CA GLN A 141 11.35 31.81 -12.70
C GLN A 141 12.27 31.66 -11.49
N PRO A 142 12.35 30.48 -10.85
CA PRO A 142 13.26 30.26 -9.74
C PRO A 142 14.70 30.18 -10.24
N GLU A 143 15.65 30.59 -9.39
CA GLU A 143 17.04 30.18 -9.63
C GLU A 143 17.17 28.66 -9.49
N LEU A 144 17.80 28.03 -10.47
CA LEU A 144 18.09 26.61 -10.48
C LEU A 144 19.32 26.31 -9.62
N SER A 145 19.37 25.14 -8.96
CA SER A 145 20.58 24.73 -8.25
C SER A 145 21.72 24.43 -9.22
N GLU A 146 22.96 24.71 -8.81
CA GLU A 146 24.16 24.47 -9.63
C GLU A 146 24.30 23.02 -10.09
N GLU A 147 23.88 22.06 -9.26
CA GLU A 147 23.90 20.65 -9.63
C GLU A 147 22.88 20.32 -10.73
N PHE A 148 21.68 20.92 -10.70
CA PHE A 148 20.67 20.75 -11.75
C PHE A 148 21.09 21.46 -13.05
N LYS A 149 21.62 22.70 -12.96
CA LYS A 149 22.23 23.42 -14.11
C LYS A 149 23.30 22.54 -14.78
N LYS A 150 24.23 21.97 -14.01
CA LYS A 150 25.30 21.08 -14.52
C LYS A 150 24.77 19.79 -15.12
N HIS A 151 23.73 19.17 -14.56
CA HIS A 151 23.15 17.94 -15.11
C HIS A 151 22.40 18.20 -16.43
N LEU A 152 21.68 19.33 -16.55
CA LEU A 152 21.06 19.75 -17.82
C LEU A 152 22.11 19.97 -18.92
N LEU A 153 23.25 20.59 -18.60
CA LEU A 153 24.37 20.77 -19.54
C LEU A 153 25.07 19.46 -19.96
N GLN A 154 24.80 18.34 -19.26
CA GLN A 154 25.30 17.01 -19.60
C GLN A 154 24.29 16.16 -20.38
N LEU A 155 23.07 16.64 -20.62
CA LEU A 155 22.08 15.93 -21.43
C LEU A 155 22.36 16.08 -22.93
N PRO A 156 22.24 15.00 -23.74
CA PRO A 156 22.18 15.12 -25.19
C PRO A 156 20.97 15.97 -25.61
N THR A 157 21.12 16.87 -26.58
CA THR A 157 20.05 17.81 -27.04
C THR A 157 18.75 17.11 -27.45
N HIS A 158 18.85 15.89 -28.00
CA HIS A 158 17.71 15.13 -28.51
C HIS A 158 17.45 13.85 -27.72
N TYR A 159 16.19 13.64 -27.35
CA TYR A 159 15.71 12.39 -26.75
C TYR A 159 15.49 11.29 -27.80
N SER A 160 16.02 10.10 -27.53
CA SER A 160 15.96 8.89 -28.36
C SER A 160 16.23 7.66 -27.49
N GLU A 161 15.92 6.44 -27.94
CA GLU A 161 16.24 5.21 -27.16
C GLU A 161 17.73 5.10 -26.79
N LYS A 162 18.66 5.65 -27.59
CA LYS A 162 20.10 5.69 -27.26
C LYS A 162 20.45 6.70 -26.16
N THR A 163 19.69 7.79 -26.04
CA THR A 163 19.91 8.87 -25.07
C THR A 163 18.96 8.81 -23.87
N LYS A 164 18.00 7.88 -23.90
CA LYS A 164 16.98 7.61 -22.89
C LYS A 164 17.54 7.32 -21.48
N PRO A 165 18.64 6.56 -21.28
CA PRO A 165 19.23 6.37 -19.96
C PRO A 165 19.69 7.68 -19.29
N GLN A 166 20.23 8.62 -20.07
CA GLN A 166 20.69 9.92 -19.59
C GLN A 166 19.51 10.79 -19.13
N TYR A 167 18.45 10.87 -19.94
CA TYR A 167 17.22 11.56 -19.55
C TYR A 167 16.53 10.89 -18.36
N ARG A 168 16.49 9.56 -18.32
CA ARG A 168 15.91 8.80 -17.21
C ARG A 168 16.67 9.05 -15.90
N ARG A 169 18.00 9.22 -15.93
CA ARG A 169 18.79 9.64 -14.76
C ARG A 169 18.34 10.98 -14.19
N ILE A 170 18.00 11.98 -15.02
CA ILE A 170 17.42 13.25 -14.54
C ILE A 170 16.07 13.02 -13.87
N ILE A 171 15.18 12.24 -14.51
CA ILE A 171 13.82 12.01 -13.98
C ILE A 171 13.85 11.19 -12.68
N ASP A 172 14.73 10.18 -12.59
CA ASP A 172 14.91 9.39 -11.37
C ASP A 172 15.63 10.19 -10.26
N THR A 173 16.35 11.28 -10.56
CA THR A 173 17.03 12.14 -9.56
C THR A 173 16.18 13.32 -9.07
N TYR A 174 15.40 13.94 -9.96
CA TYR A 174 14.65 15.18 -9.69
C TYR A 174 13.12 15.03 -9.82
N GLY A 175 12.64 13.84 -10.17
CA GLY A 175 11.24 13.58 -10.47
C GLY A 175 10.79 14.04 -11.86
N THR A 176 9.53 13.78 -12.18
CA THR A 176 8.89 14.24 -13.43
C THR A 176 8.39 15.69 -13.37
N HIS A 177 8.20 16.22 -12.16
CA HIS A 177 7.59 17.52 -11.88
C HIS A 177 8.23 18.18 -10.65
N TYR A 178 8.19 19.51 -10.60
CA TYR A 178 8.58 20.30 -9.42
C TYR A 178 7.35 20.89 -8.71
N ILE A 179 7.42 21.05 -7.39
CA ILE A 179 6.37 21.69 -6.59
C ILE A 179 6.47 23.22 -6.73
N ARG A 180 5.34 23.90 -7.00
CA ARG A 180 5.26 25.36 -7.17
C ARG A 180 4.42 26.05 -6.11
N HIS A 181 3.32 25.44 -5.67
CA HIS A 181 2.52 25.87 -4.52
C HIS A 181 2.47 24.75 -3.50
N VAL A 182 2.50 25.07 -2.22
CA VAL A 182 2.44 24.06 -1.16
C VAL A 182 1.69 24.57 0.06
N ARG A 183 0.98 23.66 0.73
CA ARG A 183 0.49 23.84 2.10
C ARG A 183 1.24 22.86 3.00
N LEU A 184 1.82 23.39 4.08
CA LEU A 184 2.47 22.62 5.13
C LEU A 184 1.54 22.52 6.35
N GLY A 185 1.64 21.42 7.09
CA GLY A 185 0.91 21.20 8.32
C GLY A 185 0.91 19.74 8.73
N GLY A 186 -0.22 19.26 9.27
CA GLY A 186 -0.43 17.86 9.62
C GLY A 186 -1.44 17.17 8.71
N ARG A 187 -1.26 15.87 8.44
CA ARG A 187 -2.27 15.01 7.83
C ARG A 187 -2.32 13.66 8.53
N VAL A 188 -3.53 13.17 8.81
CA VAL A 188 -3.77 11.76 9.16
C VAL A 188 -4.74 11.19 8.14
N ARG A 189 -4.30 10.15 7.41
CA ARG A 189 -5.05 9.48 6.35
C ARG A 189 -5.13 7.98 6.63
N GLN A 190 -6.35 7.45 6.74
CA GLN A 190 -6.64 6.03 6.92
C GLN A 190 -7.28 5.48 5.65
N VAL A 191 -6.66 4.45 5.06
CA VAL A 191 -7.20 3.68 3.93
C VAL A 191 -7.60 2.30 4.44
N THR A 192 -8.90 2.01 4.46
CA THR A 192 -9.45 0.73 4.91
C THR A 192 -9.91 -0.09 3.73
N ALA A 193 -9.21 -1.19 3.42
CA ALA A 193 -9.68 -2.23 2.51
C ALA A 193 -10.60 -3.19 3.27
N PHE A 194 -11.76 -3.54 2.71
CA PHE A 194 -12.65 -4.56 3.29
C PHE A 194 -13.27 -5.45 2.20
N GLN A 195 -13.55 -6.70 2.55
CA GLN A 195 -14.14 -7.67 1.62
C GLN A 195 -15.58 -7.28 1.26
N THR A 196 -15.80 -6.94 0.00
CA THR A 196 -17.10 -6.51 -0.52
C THR A 196 -18.15 -7.61 -0.33
N CYS A 197 -17.77 -8.87 -0.61
CA CYS A 197 -18.73 -9.97 -0.61
C CYS A 197 -18.99 -10.57 0.77
N LEU A 198 -18.01 -10.55 1.68
CA LEU A 198 -18.26 -10.89 3.08
C LEU A 198 -19.14 -9.85 3.77
N ALA A 199 -18.94 -8.55 3.49
CA ALA A 199 -19.82 -7.48 3.96
C ALA A 199 -21.28 -7.67 3.54
N THR A 200 -21.55 -7.90 2.24
CA THR A 200 -22.91 -8.20 1.74
C THR A 200 -23.49 -9.46 2.39
N LEU A 201 -22.70 -10.53 2.56
CA LEU A 201 -23.15 -11.77 3.24
C LEU A 201 -23.51 -11.57 4.72
N MET A 202 -22.86 -10.62 5.40
CA MET A 202 -23.17 -10.21 6.78
C MET A 202 -24.33 -9.20 6.86
N GLY A 203 -24.88 -8.75 5.73
CA GLY A 203 -26.00 -7.80 5.67
C GLY A 203 -25.59 -6.33 5.83
N PHE A 204 -24.31 -6.01 5.65
CA PHE A 204 -23.81 -4.63 5.68
C PHE A 204 -23.76 -4.01 4.29
N LEU A 205 -24.19 -2.76 4.16
CA LEU A 205 -23.90 -1.94 2.98
C LEU A 205 -22.50 -1.34 3.09
N GLU A 206 -21.84 -1.10 1.96
CA GLU A 206 -20.52 -0.44 1.92
C GLU A 206 -20.55 0.96 2.58
N MET A 207 -21.70 1.65 2.50
CA MET A 207 -21.94 2.92 3.17
C MET A 207 -22.13 2.78 4.68
N ASP A 208 -22.71 1.67 5.18
CA ASP A 208 -22.76 1.41 6.63
C ASP A 208 -21.32 1.32 7.16
N ILE A 209 -20.48 0.50 6.54
CA ILE A 209 -19.06 0.30 6.92
C ILE A 209 -18.29 1.62 6.84
N LYS A 210 -18.41 2.37 5.75
CA LYS A 210 -17.78 3.69 5.57
C LYS A 210 -18.16 4.68 6.69
N ASN A 211 -19.41 4.65 7.14
CA ASN A 211 -19.91 5.53 8.20
C ASN A 211 -19.49 5.06 9.60
N CYS A 212 -19.45 3.75 9.86
CA CYS A 212 -18.95 3.21 11.13
C CYS A 212 -17.45 3.47 11.30
N LEU A 213 -16.63 3.31 10.25
CA LEU A 213 -15.21 3.69 10.24
C LEU A 213 -15.00 5.20 10.45
N ASN A 214 -15.93 6.05 9.98
CA ASN A 214 -15.91 7.49 10.23
C ASN A 214 -16.14 7.82 11.72
N ILE A 215 -16.92 7.00 12.43
CA ILE A 215 -17.12 7.09 13.88
C ILE A 215 -15.89 6.54 14.62
N GLU A 216 -15.32 5.42 14.18
CA GLU A 216 -14.09 4.82 14.72
C GLU A 216 -12.95 5.84 14.80
N LEU A 217 -12.62 6.47 13.67
CA LEU A 217 -11.54 7.44 13.59
C LEU A 217 -11.85 8.72 14.38
N LYS A 218 -13.11 9.14 14.48
CA LYS A 218 -13.50 10.28 15.33
C LYS A 218 -13.41 9.99 16.83
N ILE A 219 -13.71 8.77 17.26
CA ILE A 219 -13.49 8.34 18.65
C ILE A 219 -12.00 8.33 18.95
N ALA A 220 -11.18 7.77 18.06
CA ALA A 220 -9.73 7.77 18.20
C ALA A 220 -9.15 9.20 18.25
N LEU A 221 -9.51 10.08 17.31
CA LEU A 221 -9.02 11.47 17.31
C LEU A 221 -9.62 12.34 18.44
N GLY A 222 -10.44 11.78 19.33
CA GLY A 222 -11.02 12.47 20.49
C GLY A 222 -12.19 13.39 20.18
N PHE A 223 -12.67 13.42 18.93
CA PHE A 223 -13.83 14.21 18.51
C PHE A 223 -15.18 13.64 18.97
N LEU A 224 -15.22 12.37 19.39
CA LEU A 224 -16.40 11.73 19.97
C LEU A 224 -16.01 10.95 21.24
N PRO A 225 -16.86 10.94 22.28
CA PRO A 225 -16.57 10.19 23.50
C PRO A 225 -16.66 8.67 23.25
N ALA A 226 -15.77 7.89 23.87
CA ALA A 226 -15.69 6.45 23.67
C ALA A 226 -16.95 5.65 24.10
N ASN A 227 -17.86 6.26 24.87
CA ASN A 227 -19.14 5.66 25.27
C ASN A 227 -20.32 6.02 24.34
N ILE A 228 -20.08 6.73 23.21
CA ILE A 228 -21.15 7.22 22.35
C ILE A 228 -22.05 6.10 21.83
N SER A 229 -23.37 6.28 21.97
CA SER A 229 -24.36 5.30 21.52
C SER A 229 -24.50 5.31 19.99
N TYR A 230 -23.66 4.53 19.31
CA TYR A 230 -23.80 4.23 17.89
C TYR A 230 -24.78 3.07 17.64
N SER A 231 -25.31 2.98 16.42
CA SER A 231 -26.29 1.95 16.03
C SER A 231 -25.78 0.53 16.29
N ASN A 232 -26.69 -0.43 16.56
CA ASN A 232 -26.33 -1.84 16.73
C ASN A 232 -25.55 -2.41 15.51
N LYS A 233 -25.84 -1.93 14.28
CA LYS A 233 -25.04 -2.22 13.08
C LYS A 233 -23.57 -1.84 13.27
N CYS A 234 -23.28 -0.58 13.61
CA CYS A 234 -21.90 -0.16 13.89
C CYS A 234 -21.32 -0.85 15.12
N SER A 235 -22.15 -1.20 16.11
CA SER A 235 -21.69 -1.97 17.26
C SER A 235 -21.07 -3.32 16.85
N ASN A 236 -21.64 -3.98 15.84
CA ASN A 236 -21.15 -5.25 15.30
C ASN A 236 -19.94 -5.10 14.35
N ILE A 237 -19.53 -3.87 14.04
CA ILE A 237 -18.33 -3.55 13.25
C ILE A 237 -17.21 -3.01 14.16
N LEU A 238 -17.57 -2.27 15.22
CA LEU A 238 -16.66 -1.46 16.04
C LEU A 238 -16.31 -2.06 17.40
N LYS A 239 -17.21 -2.81 18.06
CA LYS A 239 -16.88 -3.47 19.34
C LYS A 239 -15.67 -4.41 19.16
N ASP A 240 -15.70 -5.15 18.05
CA ASP A 240 -14.65 -6.07 17.63
C ASP A 240 -13.48 -5.40 16.88
N ASN A 241 -13.42 -4.07 16.85
CA ASN A 241 -12.22 -3.33 16.42
C ASN A 241 -11.55 -2.60 17.60
N MET A 242 -12.30 -2.32 18.67
CA MET A 242 -11.85 -1.56 19.86
C MET A 242 -11.48 -2.42 21.08
N ASN A 243 -12.01 -3.65 21.26
CA ASN A 243 -11.70 -4.48 22.44
C ASN A 243 -11.57 -6.00 22.22
N THR A 244 -12.15 -6.58 21.16
CA THR A 244 -12.12 -8.02 20.85
C THR A 244 -11.68 -8.25 19.42
N GLY A 245 -10.79 -9.21 19.14
CA GLY A 245 -10.05 -9.28 17.85
C GLY A 245 -10.82 -9.74 16.59
N PHE A 246 -12.14 -9.52 16.49
CA PHE A 246 -13.00 -10.14 15.45
C PHE A 246 -13.21 -9.29 14.18
N SER A 247 -13.10 -7.96 14.23
CA SER A 247 -13.36 -7.09 13.06
C SER A 247 -12.22 -7.14 12.03
N GLN A 248 -11.00 -7.46 12.49
CA GLN A 248 -9.83 -7.69 11.62
C GLN A 248 -10.02 -8.87 10.64
N ASP A 249 -11.03 -9.72 10.81
CA ASP A 249 -11.30 -10.88 9.95
C ASP A 249 -11.87 -10.55 8.57
N PHE A 250 -12.39 -9.33 8.36
CA PHE A 250 -12.84 -8.90 7.02
C PHE A 250 -12.24 -7.58 6.49
N LEU A 251 -11.53 -6.82 7.33
CA LEU A 251 -10.92 -5.54 6.96
C LEU A 251 -9.41 -5.49 7.23
N THR A 252 -8.69 -4.65 6.49
CA THR A 252 -7.26 -4.39 6.65
C THR A 252 -7.01 -2.91 6.34
N GLN A 253 -6.25 -2.23 7.20
CA GLN A 253 -6.09 -0.77 7.17
C GLN A 253 -4.62 -0.39 6.86
N LYS A 254 -4.44 0.81 6.28
CA LYS A 254 -3.14 1.51 6.20
C LYS A 254 -3.32 2.97 6.63
N LEU A 255 -2.58 3.37 7.65
CA LEU A 255 -2.54 4.72 8.22
C LEU A 255 -1.26 5.44 7.79
N GLU A 256 -1.44 6.63 7.26
CA GLU A 256 -0.39 7.56 6.86
C GLU A 256 -0.50 8.79 7.77
N VAL A 257 0.59 9.15 8.46
CA VAL A 257 0.67 10.34 9.33
C VAL A 257 1.83 11.20 8.85
N LEU A 258 1.53 12.45 8.51
CA LEU A 258 2.50 13.46 8.09
C LEU A 258 2.46 14.64 9.05
N GLY A 259 3.65 15.17 9.37
CA GLY A 259 3.82 16.30 10.28
C GLY A 259 3.70 15.93 11.76
N GLY A 260 4.20 16.83 12.61
CA GLY A 260 4.20 16.71 14.06
C GLY A 260 5.31 15.82 14.62
N GLU A 261 5.41 15.76 15.94
CA GLU A 261 6.24 14.78 16.64
C GLU A 261 5.49 13.44 16.73
N SER A 262 6.05 12.41 16.09
CA SER A 262 5.39 11.12 15.92
C SER A 262 5.60 10.19 17.13
N TYR A 263 4.73 10.25 18.14
CA TYR A 263 4.69 9.25 19.22
C TYR A 263 3.38 8.45 19.34
N ASN A 264 3.41 7.29 18.66
CA ASN A 264 2.73 6.03 19.00
C ASN A 264 1.19 6.03 19.18
N PRO A 265 0.48 5.38 18.25
CA PRO A 265 -0.80 4.76 18.53
C PRO A 265 -0.90 3.32 17.99
N SER A 266 -0.99 2.34 18.89
CA SER A 266 -2.03 1.31 18.71
C SER A 266 -3.40 2.02 18.78
N LEU A 267 -4.40 1.58 18.03
CA LEU A 267 -5.49 2.44 17.50
C LEU A 267 -6.40 3.19 18.51
N ALA A 268 -6.21 2.98 19.81
CA ALA A 268 -6.52 4.04 20.79
C ALA A 268 -5.48 5.18 20.68
N PHE A 269 -5.73 6.13 19.76
CA PHE A 269 -5.45 7.52 20.09
C PHE A 269 -6.42 7.90 21.24
N PRO A 270 -5.93 8.36 22.40
CA PRO A 270 -6.69 9.19 23.32
C PRO A 270 -6.58 10.67 22.92
N ALA A 271 -7.54 11.49 23.36
CA ALA A 271 -7.69 12.87 22.86
C ALA A 271 -6.49 13.78 23.16
N ASP A 272 -5.76 13.53 24.24
CA ASP A 272 -4.50 14.19 24.61
C ASP A 272 -3.39 13.95 23.57
N ARG A 273 -3.32 12.75 22.97
CA ARG A 273 -2.34 12.45 21.91
C ARG A 273 -2.66 13.16 20.60
N TYR A 274 -3.94 13.32 20.23
CA TYR A 274 -4.31 14.16 19.08
C TYR A 274 -3.98 15.64 19.35
N ALA A 275 -4.31 16.16 20.53
CA ALA A 275 -3.98 17.54 20.92
C ALA A 275 -2.46 17.79 20.94
N SER A 276 -1.67 16.84 21.46
CA SER A 276 -0.21 16.92 21.47
C SER A 276 0.38 16.94 20.05
N TRP A 277 -0.06 16.02 19.18
CA TRP A 277 0.31 16.01 17.77
C TRP A 277 -0.02 17.35 17.09
N MET A 278 -1.27 17.84 17.24
CA MET A 278 -1.74 19.10 16.68
C MET A 278 -0.89 20.30 17.14
N ASN A 279 -0.54 20.35 18.43
CA ASN A 279 0.34 21.41 18.96
C ASN A 279 1.74 21.38 18.34
N SER A 280 2.31 20.18 18.12
CA SER A 280 3.64 20.01 17.53
C SER A 280 3.72 20.35 16.03
N LEU A 281 2.58 20.53 15.34
CA LEU A 281 2.53 20.89 13.91
C LEU A 281 3.12 22.27 13.57
N ARG A 282 3.23 23.18 14.55
CA ARG A 282 3.84 24.50 14.32
C ARG A 282 5.35 24.41 14.06
N GLU A 283 6.04 23.58 14.83
CA GLU A 283 7.50 23.38 14.74
C GLU A 283 7.87 22.25 13.76
N ASN A 284 6.96 21.29 13.56
CA ASN A 284 7.20 20.10 12.73
C ASN A 284 6.19 19.94 11.56
N PRO A 285 5.87 20.98 10.77
CA PRO A 285 4.93 20.85 9.66
C PRO A 285 5.52 20.02 8.50
N GLU A 286 4.67 19.34 7.74
CA GLU A 286 5.03 18.55 6.55
C GLU A 286 4.15 18.93 5.34
N ILE A 287 4.59 18.63 4.12
CA ILE A 287 3.87 18.84 2.87
C ILE A 287 2.60 17.97 2.83
N ILE A 288 1.41 18.60 2.90
CA ILE A 288 0.12 17.89 2.93
C ILE A 288 -0.75 18.09 1.68
N SER A 289 -0.55 19.18 0.93
CA SER A 289 -1.14 19.38 -0.42
C SER A 289 -0.28 20.32 -1.24
N TYR A 290 -0.26 20.14 -2.57
CA TYR A 290 0.65 20.88 -3.45
C TYR A 290 0.16 21.00 -4.90
N ASP A 291 0.75 21.95 -5.62
CA ASP A 291 0.61 22.10 -7.07
C ASP A 291 1.96 21.73 -7.71
N ILE A 292 1.94 20.85 -8.71
CA ILE A 292 3.13 20.39 -9.43
C ILE A 292 3.12 20.79 -10.91
N PHE A 293 4.28 21.15 -11.43
CA PHE A 293 4.48 21.57 -12.81
C PHE A 293 5.56 20.70 -13.48
N PRO A 294 5.41 20.28 -14.75
CA PRO A 294 6.39 19.46 -15.44
C PRO A 294 7.82 20.02 -15.38
N LEU A 295 8.81 19.15 -15.17
CA LEU A 295 10.21 19.55 -14.96
C LEU A 295 10.78 20.37 -16.15
N HIS A 296 10.33 20.08 -17.37
CA HIS A 296 10.78 20.79 -18.58
C HIS A 296 10.43 22.28 -18.61
N HIS A 297 9.46 22.75 -17.82
CA HIS A 297 9.16 24.19 -17.67
C HIS A 297 10.30 24.96 -16.97
N LEU A 298 11.27 24.28 -16.35
CA LEU A 298 12.48 24.90 -15.78
C LEU A 298 13.63 25.02 -16.79
N VAL A 299 13.51 24.42 -17.98
CA VAL A 299 14.57 24.42 -19.00
C VAL A 299 14.33 25.59 -19.97
N ALA A 300 15.30 26.51 -20.03
CA ALA A 300 15.22 27.70 -20.89
C ALA A 300 15.52 27.42 -22.38
N ASP A 301 16.30 26.37 -22.68
CA ASP A 301 16.55 25.91 -24.03
C ASP A 301 15.31 25.18 -24.60
N SER A 302 14.82 25.60 -25.77
CA SER A 302 13.57 25.08 -26.34
C SER A 302 13.68 23.64 -26.84
N GLU A 303 14.83 23.20 -27.34
CA GLU A 303 15.02 21.84 -27.86
C GLU A 303 15.21 20.85 -26.72
N LEU A 304 16.03 21.19 -25.73
CA LEU A 304 16.22 20.39 -24.53
C LEU A 304 14.93 20.32 -23.70
N SER A 305 14.15 21.41 -23.63
CA SER A 305 12.83 21.42 -23.00
C SER A 305 11.84 20.50 -23.74
N ALA A 306 11.80 20.54 -25.07
CA ALA A 306 10.97 19.62 -25.87
C ALA A 306 11.39 18.15 -25.71
N SER A 307 12.69 17.86 -25.71
CA SER A 307 13.24 16.52 -25.46
C SER A 307 12.93 16.02 -24.05
N LEU A 308 13.05 16.88 -23.03
CA LEU A 308 12.73 16.51 -21.64
C LEU A 308 11.21 16.36 -21.43
N LYS A 309 10.38 17.18 -22.09
CA LYS A 309 8.92 16.99 -22.15
C LYS A 309 8.59 15.59 -22.69
N LYS A 310 9.22 15.19 -23.80
CA LYS A 310 9.02 13.85 -24.36
C LYS A 310 9.48 12.79 -23.35
N ALA A 311 10.71 12.85 -22.87
CA ALA A 311 11.24 11.89 -21.91
C ALA A 311 10.36 11.69 -20.65
N VAL A 312 9.73 12.76 -20.15
CA VAL A 312 8.77 12.71 -19.03
C VAL A 312 7.41 12.12 -19.43
N SER A 313 6.97 12.32 -20.67
CA SER A 313 5.74 11.71 -21.19
C SER A 313 5.94 10.20 -21.37
N ASP A 314 6.99 9.81 -22.10
CA ASP A 314 7.41 8.41 -22.30
C ASP A 314 7.64 7.68 -20.95
N TYR A 315 8.23 8.35 -19.93
CA TYR A 315 8.33 7.81 -18.55
C TYR A 315 6.96 7.46 -17.96
N VAL A 316 5.99 8.37 -18.07
CA VAL A 316 4.66 8.23 -17.44
C VAL A 316 3.86 7.14 -18.14
N GLU A 317 4.01 7.00 -19.45
CA GLU A 317 3.43 5.90 -20.23
C GLU A 317 4.02 4.54 -19.87
N GLU A 318 5.36 4.42 -19.80
CA GLU A 318 6.05 3.20 -19.36
C GLU A 318 5.63 2.73 -17.95
N ASN A 319 5.23 3.67 -17.09
CA ASN A 319 4.95 3.43 -15.67
C ASN A 319 3.44 3.54 -15.36
N MET A 320 2.59 3.47 -16.39
CA MET A 320 1.14 3.38 -16.22
C MET A 320 0.72 2.02 -15.65
N LEU A 321 -0.35 2.00 -14.86
CA LEU A 321 -1.08 0.76 -14.59
C LEU A 321 -2.27 0.62 -15.56
N PRO A 322 -2.43 -0.52 -16.25
CA PRO A 322 -3.62 -0.77 -17.03
C PRO A 322 -4.82 -0.90 -16.08
N LEU A 323 -5.91 -0.15 -16.34
CA LEU A 323 -7.15 -0.41 -15.63
C LEU A 323 -7.61 -1.82 -16.01
N LYS A 324 -7.54 -2.75 -15.05
CA LYS A 324 -8.36 -3.95 -15.08
C LYS A 324 -9.81 -3.51 -15.06
N GLN A 325 -10.39 -3.35 -16.25
CA GLN A 325 -11.82 -3.45 -16.43
C GLN A 325 -12.22 -4.87 -16.03
N ASN A 326 -12.55 -5.06 -14.75
CA ASN A 326 -13.67 -5.94 -14.44
C ASN A 326 -14.80 -5.45 -15.36
N PRO A 327 -15.33 -6.28 -16.27
CA PRO A 327 -16.44 -5.86 -17.11
C PRO A 327 -17.55 -5.34 -16.21
N SER A 328 -18.33 -4.39 -16.72
CA SER A 328 -19.62 -4.03 -16.14
C SER A 328 -20.62 -5.17 -16.36
N HIS A 329 -20.32 -6.31 -15.76
CA HIS A 329 -21.25 -7.39 -15.51
C HIS A 329 -22.38 -6.82 -14.66
N LYS A 330 -23.43 -6.36 -15.36
CA LYS A 330 -24.78 -6.56 -14.87
C LYS A 330 -24.86 -8.03 -14.51
N CYS A 331 -24.89 -8.36 -13.22
CA CYS A 331 -25.08 -9.75 -12.84
C CYS A 331 -26.45 -10.18 -13.36
N ASN A 332 -26.46 -11.18 -14.24
CA ASN A 332 -27.67 -11.76 -14.83
C ASN A 332 -28.70 -11.97 -13.71
N HIS A 333 -29.96 -11.57 -13.92
CA HIS A 333 -30.97 -11.40 -12.87
C HIS A 333 -31.20 -12.66 -12.02
N LEU A 334 -30.38 -12.82 -10.99
CA LEU A 334 -30.31 -13.95 -10.08
C LEU A 334 -30.69 -13.46 -8.68
N SER A 335 -31.78 -14.00 -8.14
CA SER A 335 -32.42 -13.57 -6.87
C SER A 335 -31.60 -13.78 -5.60
N ASN A 336 -30.30 -14.09 -5.74
CA ASN A 336 -29.34 -14.24 -4.66
C ASN A 336 -28.09 -13.35 -4.83
N LEU A 337 -28.07 -12.42 -5.79
CA LEU A 337 -26.95 -11.48 -6.00
C LEU A 337 -27.37 -10.05 -5.69
N ASP A 338 -26.48 -9.30 -5.06
CA ASP A 338 -26.59 -7.87 -4.77
C ASP A 338 -26.09 -7.02 -5.97
N HIS A 339 -26.33 -5.71 -5.93
CA HIS A 339 -25.90 -4.73 -6.95
C HIS A 339 -24.38 -4.76 -7.22
N ASN A 340 -23.59 -5.15 -6.21
CA ASN A 340 -22.14 -5.32 -6.29
C ASN A 340 -21.73 -6.74 -6.77
N CYS A 341 -22.66 -7.54 -7.30
CA CYS A 341 -22.46 -8.94 -7.73
C CYS A 341 -22.09 -9.94 -6.62
N CYS A 342 -22.16 -9.57 -5.34
CA CYS A 342 -21.89 -10.48 -4.23
C CYS A 342 -23.14 -11.27 -3.81
N PRO A 343 -22.98 -12.49 -3.24
CA PRO A 343 -24.11 -13.30 -2.81
C PRO A 343 -24.81 -12.72 -1.57
N LEU A 344 -26.13 -12.52 -1.66
CA LEU A 344 -26.98 -12.08 -0.55
C LEU A 344 -27.16 -13.14 0.54
N ARG A 345 -26.96 -14.43 0.20
CA ARG A 345 -27.01 -15.56 1.15
C ARG A 345 -26.03 -16.66 0.72
N ALA A 346 -25.32 -17.23 1.69
CA ALA A 346 -24.41 -18.35 1.47
C ALA A 346 -25.17 -19.64 1.09
N ARG A 347 -24.43 -20.62 0.53
CA ARG A 347 -24.90 -21.98 0.19
C ARG A 347 -26.11 -22.05 -0.77
N ARG A 348 -26.37 -21.01 -1.56
CA ARG A 348 -27.32 -21.01 -2.68
C ARG A 348 -26.57 -20.94 -4.01
N GLY A 349 -26.88 -21.85 -4.93
CA GLY A 349 -26.34 -21.89 -6.28
C GLY A 349 -27.44 -22.15 -7.32
N THR A 350 -27.14 -21.87 -8.59
CA THR A 350 -28.11 -21.97 -9.68
C THR A 350 -28.14 -23.38 -10.28
N LEU A 351 -29.18 -24.16 -9.97
CA LEU A 351 -29.43 -25.42 -10.67
C LEU A 351 -29.98 -25.13 -12.08
N THR A 352 -29.11 -25.20 -13.08
CA THR A 352 -29.50 -25.01 -14.49
C THR A 352 -29.87 -26.37 -15.10
N VAL A 353 -31.17 -26.61 -15.30
CA VAL A 353 -31.66 -27.84 -15.95
C VAL A 353 -31.80 -27.60 -17.45
N VAL A 354 -31.02 -28.31 -18.26
CA VAL A 354 -31.07 -28.24 -19.73
C VAL A 354 -31.74 -29.49 -20.29
N VAL A 355 -32.91 -29.34 -20.91
CA VAL A 355 -33.70 -30.44 -21.49
C VAL A 355 -33.09 -30.83 -22.84
N GLN A 356 -32.17 -31.79 -22.85
CA GLN A 356 -31.43 -32.17 -24.07
C GLN A 356 -32.28 -32.94 -25.10
N ARG A 357 -33.26 -33.74 -24.66
CA ARG A 357 -34.15 -34.51 -25.55
C ARG A 357 -35.39 -35.03 -24.81
N ALA A 358 -36.56 -34.89 -25.42
CA ALA A 358 -37.77 -35.64 -25.07
C ALA A 358 -38.03 -36.80 -26.06
N LYS A 359 -38.81 -37.79 -25.63
CA LYS A 359 -39.34 -38.90 -26.45
C LYS A 359 -40.71 -39.31 -25.90
N GLY A 360 -41.60 -39.81 -26.75
CA GLY A 360 -42.91 -40.33 -26.32
C GLY A 360 -43.93 -39.26 -25.93
N LEU A 361 -43.72 -38.00 -26.32
CA LEU A 361 -44.74 -36.96 -26.19
C LEU A 361 -45.92 -37.29 -27.10
N SER A 362 -47.15 -37.09 -26.60
CA SER A 362 -48.39 -37.19 -27.36
C SER A 362 -49.03 -35.81 -27.46
N GLY A 363 -49.56 -35.48 -28.63
CA GLY A 363 -50.33 -34.27 -28.89
C GLY A 363 -51.48 -34.58 -29.86
N ASP A 364 -52.45 -33.67 -29.95
CA ASP A 364 -53.53 -33.76 -30.94
C ASP A 364 -53.12 -33.14 -32.29
N PHE A 365 -54.05 -33.09 -33.25
CA PHE A 365 -53.82 -32.58 -34.62
C PHE A 365 -54.30 -31.11 -34.82
N PHE A 366 -54.72 -30.42 -33.76
CA PHE A 366 -55.49 -29.18 -33.83
C PHE A 366 -54.99 -28.05 -32.90
N SER A 367 -54.10 -28.34 -31.93
CA SER A 367 -53.49 -27.38 -31.01
C SER A 367 -51.98 -27.18 -31.24
N GLN A 368 -51.37 -26.20 -30.57
CA GLN A 368 -49.91 -26.10 -30.48
C GLN A 368 -49.38 -27.02 -29.37
N THR A 369 -48.14 -27.50 -29.51
CA THR A 369 -47.58 -28.50 -28.60
C THR A 369 -47.04 -27.86 -27.30
N ASP A 370 -47.89 -27.74 -26.28
CA ASP A 370 -47.60 -27.11 -24.98
C ASP A 370 -46.69 -27.96 -24.05
N ALA A 371 -45.54 -28.41 -24.56
CA ALA A 371 -44.61 -29.31 -23.87
C ALA A 371 -43.67 -28.56 -22.91
N TYR A 372 -44.13 -28.27 -21.69
CA TYR A 372 -43.29 -27.78 -20.58
C TYR A 372 -42.64 -28.93 -19.77
N VAL A 373 -41.57 -28.63 -19.03
CA VAL A 373 -40.95 -29.58 -18.08
C VAL A 373 -41.10 -29.07 -16.65
N LYS A 374 -41.71 -29.89 -15.78
CA LYS A 374 -41.81 -29.65 -14.33
C LYS A 374 -40.55 -30.14 -13.61
N VAL A 375 -39.71 -29.21 -13.15
CA VAL A 375 -38.52 -29.53 -12.34
C VAL A 375 -38.88 -29.42 -10.86
N TRP A 376 -38.68 -30.49 -10.09
CA TRP A 376 -38.99 -30.54 -8.65
C TRP A 376 -37.71 -30.44 -7.80
N TYR A 377 -37.70 -29.55 -6.81
CA TYR A 377 -36.65 -29.46 -5.79
C TYR A 377 -37.21 -28.97 -4.45
N ASN A 378 -36.93 -29.72 -3.38
CA ASN A 378 -37.26 -29.38 -2.00
C ASN A 378 -38.72 -28.89 -1.79
N ASN A 379 -39.69 -29.72 -2.22
CA ASN A 379 -41.13 -29.46 -2.22
C ASN A 379 -41.62 -28.22 -2.99
N LYS A 380 -40.83 -27.70 -3.93
CA LYS A 380 -41.26 -26.74 -4.95
C LYS A 380 -41.09 -27.32 -6.35
N TYR A 381 -41.87 -26.82 -7.30
CA TYR A 381 -41.68 -27.06 -8.72
C TYR A 381 -41.68 -25.75 -9.51
N GLU A 382 -41.02 -25.76 -10.66
CA GLU A 382 -41.00 -24.69 -11.65
C GLU A 382 -41.42 -25.24 -13.02
N GLU A 383 -41.99 -24.38 -13.88
CA GLU A 383 -42.40 -24.69 -15.26
C GLU A 383 -41.71 -23.75 -16.26
N THR A 384 -41.45 -24.25 -17.48
CA THR A 384 -40.68 -23.53 -18.50
C THR A 384 -41.54 -23.11 -19.70
N TYR A 385 -41.57 -21.81 -19.99
CA TYR A 385 -42.22 -21.22 -21.18
C TYR A 385 -41.25 -20.23 -21.88
N MET A 386 -41.42 -19.98 -23.19
CA MET A 386 -40.53 -19.10 -23.99
C MET A 386 -41.18 -17.77 -24.38
N HIS A 387 -40.53 -16.64 -24.07
CA HIS A 387 -40.73 -15.37 -24.78
C HIS A 387 -39.53 -14.40 -24.69
N SER A 388 -39.55 -13.34 -25.50
CA SER A 388 -38.42 -12.41 -25.76
C SER A 388 -38.69 -10.94 -25.35
N GLU A 389 -37.62 -10.12 -25.29
CA GLU A 389 -37.58 -8.74 -24.79
C GLU A 389 -37.94 -7.64 -25.83
N ALA A 390 -38.28 -6.42 -25.37
CA ALA A 390 -37.75 -5.13 -25.91
C ALA A 390 -38.15 -3.84 -25.10
N VAL A 391 -37.14 -3.03 -24.70
CA VAL A 391 -36.89 -1.57 -24.96
C VAL A 391 -38.11 -0.58 -25.02
N MET A 392 -38.17 0.63 -24.41
CA MET A 392 -37.19 1.73 -24.10
C MET A 392 -37.68 2.72 -22.97
N GLY A 393 -36.86 3.72 -22.58
CA GLY A 393 -37.29 4.97 -21.89
C GLY A 393 -36.14 5.94 -21.49
N LEU A 394 -36.26 7.26 -21.73
CA LEU A 394 -35.27 8.34 -21.41
C LEU A 394 -35.78 9.22 -20.23
N HIS A 395 -35.03 10.08 -19.50
CA HIS A 395 -34.12 11.22 -19.82
C HIS A 395 -33.44 11.72 -18.48
N LYS A 396 -32.63 12.79 -18.25
CA LYS A 396 -31.97 13.93 -18.98
C LYS A 396 -30.75 14.46 -18.13
N CYS A 397 -30.12 15.61 -18.45
CA CYS A 397 -28.88 16.13 -17.79
C CYS A 397 -28.84 17.69 -17.57
N THR A 398 -28.04 18.19 -16.60
CA THR A 398 -27.42 19.55 -16.38
C THR A 398 -26.50 19.52 -15.12
N GLY A 399 -25.58 20.45 -14.74
CA GLY A 399 -24.98 21.66 -15.35
C GLY A 399 -25.08 22.95 -14.46
N LEU A 400 -24.09 23.86 -14.27
CA LEU A 400 -22.62 23.88 -14.53
C LEU A 400 -21.90 25.15 -13.93
N TYR A 401 -20.64 25.05 -13.43
CA TYR A 401 -19.67 26.16 -13.05
C TYR A 401 -20.08 27.15 -11.90
N LEU A 402 -19.31 28.15 -11.36
CA LEU A 402 -17.94 28.74 -11.61
C LEU A 402 -17.24 29.34 -10.32
N LEU A 403 -15.96 29.74 -10.47
CA LEU A 403 -14.80 30.16 -9.61
C LEU A 403 -14.73 31.50 -8.78
N LEU A 404 -13.63 31.63 -7.98
CA LEU A 404 -12.86 32.83 -7.46
C LEU A 404 -13.45 33.62 -6.25
N CYS A 405 -12.75 34.38 -5.38
CA CYS A 405 -11.32 34.83 -5.15
C CYS A 405 -11.08 35.06 -3.61
N ILE A 406 -9.91 34.86 -2.94
CA ILE A 406 -8.71 35.75 -2.79
C ILE A 406 -9.07 37.17 -2.23
N SER A 407 -8.47 37.81 -1.20
CA SER A 407 -7.13 37.83 -0.49
C SER A 407 -7.22 38.66 0.86
N THR A 408 -6.27 38.87 1.80
CA THR A 408 -5.00 38.28 2.38
C THR A 408 -4.51 39.18 3.56
N ILE A 409 -3.79 38.67 4.60
CA ILE A 409 -2.95 39.48 5.56
C ILE A 409 -1.69 38.69 5.99
N LEU A 410 -0.59 39.38 6.34
CA LEU A 410 0.71 38.79 6.77
C LEU A 410 1.08 39.15 8.22
N THR A 411 1.82 38.25 8.88
CA THR A 411 2.83 38.57 9.91
C THR A 411 4.04 37.62 9.77
N LEU A 412 5.17 37.95 10.39
CA LEU A 412 6.48 37.34 10.11
C LEU A 412 6.80 36.13 11.00
N CYS A 413 7.45 35.12 10.41
CA CYS A 413 8.26 34.12 11.13
C CYS A 413 9.66 34.06 10.49
N HIS A 414 10.69 33.74 11.29
CA HIS A 414 12.06 33.63 10.81
C HIS A 414 12.24 32.40 9.90
N GLN A 415 13.13 32.51 8.91
CA GLN A 415 13.51 31.40 8.05
C GLN A 415 14.56 30.54 8.75
N SER A 416 14.17 29.36 9.26
CA SER A 416 15.10 28.33 9.69
C SER A 416 15.67 27.57 8.48
N SER A 417 16.83 28.02 7.99
CA SER A 417 17.60 27.27 6.99
C SER A 417 18.20 26.03 7.63
N ALA A 418 17.62 24.85 7.36
CA ALA A 418 17.97 23.59 8.03
C ALA A 418 19.44 23.16 7.88
N CYS A 419 20.15 23.68 6.86
CA CYS A 419 21.60 23.56 6.69
C CYS A 419 22.20 24.90 6.24
N HIS A 420 23.46 25.15 6.61
CA HIS A 420 24.25 26.30 6.18
C HIS A 420 25.74 25.94 6.03
N LEU A 421 26.55 26.90 5.57
CA LEU A 421 28.01 26.74 5.46
C LEU A 421 28.67 27.12 6.80
N GLY A 422 29.21 26.13 7.50
CA GLY A 422 29.86 26.30 8.80
C GLY A 422 31.31 26.75 8.70
N THR A 423 31.77 27.48 9.71
CA THR A 423 33.17 27.87 9.89
C THR A 423 34.03 26.67 10.27
N GLN A 424 35.36 26.77 10.09
CA GLN A 424 36.29 25.68 10.38
C GLN A 424 36.13 25.08 11.80
N THR A 425 35.93 25.92 12.81
CA THR A 425 35.77 25.50 14.21
C THR A 425 34.45 24.76 14.45
N GLU A 426 33.36 25.15 13.77
CA GLU A 426 32.09 24.42 13.78
C GLU A 426 32.23 23.07 13.09
N CYS A 427 32.95 23.01 11.96
CA CYS A 427 33.23 21.80 11.20
C CYS A 427 34.11 20.79 11.95
N GLU A 428 35.01 21.27 12.81
CA GLU A 428 35.85 20.42 13.66
C GLU A 428 35.07 19.92 14.88
N LYS A 429 34.18 20.74 15.46
CA LYS A 429 33.35 20.39 16.62
C LYS A 429 32.14 19.50 16.29
N ALA A 430 31.51 19.69 15.13
CA ALA A 430 30.29 18.98 14.76
C ALA A 430 30.56 17.48 14.49
N PRO A 431 29.76 16.55 15.04
CA PRO A 431 29.77 15.16 14.62
C PRO A 431 29.11 15.02 13.24
N PHE A 432 29.30 13.87 12.58
CA PHE A 432 28.55 13.56 11.37
C PHE A 432 27.08 13.24 11.67
N VAL A 433 26.21 13.45 10.69
CA VAL A 433 24.80 13.04 10.76
C VAL A 433 24.65 11.51 10.87
N PRO A 434 23.63 10.99 11.58
CA PRO A 434 23.36 9.56 11.70
C PRO A 434 23.26 8.85 10.34
N GLY A 435 24.00 7.74 10.18
CA GLY A 435 23.99 6.91 8.98
C GLY A 435 24.61 7.54 7.72
N TYR A 436 25.46 8.57 7.84
CA TYR A 436 26.09 9.27 6.70
C TYR A 436 26.84 8.33 5.74
N ASN A 437 27.50 7.29 6.25
CA ASN A 437 28.36 6.42 5.44
C ASN A 437 27.57 5.35 4.64
N LEU A 438 26.32 5.06 5.02
CA LEU A 438 25.56 3.91 4.53
C LEU A 438 25.34 3.89 3.01
N ALA A 439 25.23 5.05 2.36
CA ALA A 439 25.10 5.14 0.89
C ALA A 439 26.43 5.06 0.13
N GLY A 440 27.58 5.12 0.82
CA GLY A 440 28.91 5.06 0.19
C GLY A 440 29.32 3.66 -0.26
N GLU A 441 28.59 2.64 0.19
CA GLU A 441 28.86 1.22 -0.08
C GLU A 441 28.29 0.73 -1.42
N GLY A 442 28.99 -0.24 -2.00
CA GLY A 442 28.49 -1.05 -3.10
C GLY A 442 27.28 -1.90 -2.71
N PHE A 443 26.39 -2.15 -3.68
CA PHE A 443 25.14 -2.87 -3.50
C PHE A 443 24.97 -3.94 -4.59
N ASP A 444 24.51 -5.12 -4.21
CA ASP A 444 24.11 -6.14 -5.16
C ASP A 444 22.58 -6.32 -5.20
N VAL A 445 22.00 -6.05 -6.38
CA VAL A 445 20.56 -6.19 -6.64
C VAL A 445 20.09 -7.65 -6.70
N VAL A 446 20.99 -8.61 -6.97
CA VAL A 446 20.67 -10.06 -7.05
C VAL A 446 20.35 -10.62 -5.66
N SER A 447 21.16 -10.27 -4.66
CA SER A 447 20.98 -10.64 -3.24
C SER A 447 20.20 -9.61 -2.41
N LEU A 448 19.98 -8.39 -2.92
CA LEU A 448 19.43 -7.23 -2.20
C LEU A 448 20.22 -6.90 -0.92
N ARG A 449 21.55 -6.89 -1.01
CA ARG A 449 22.46 -6.62 0.11
C ARG A 449 23.51 -5.58 -0.24
N ARG A 450 23.85 -4.73 0.75
CA ARG A 450 25.09 -3.95 0.77
C ARG A 450 26.30 -4.90 0.84
N LYS A 451 27.42 -4.46 0.27
CA LYS A 451 28.65 -5.25 0.13
C LYS A 451 29.73 -4.92 1.17
N GLY A 452 29.58 -3.83 1.93
CA GLY A 452 30.60 -3.35 2.89
C GLY A 452 31.82 -2.68 2.26
N ALA A 453 32.07 -2.88 0.95
CA ALA A 453 33.13 -2.21 0.21
C ALA A 453 32.67 -0.82 -0.27
N TYR A 454 33.47 0.21 0.04
CA TYR A 454 33.13 1.61 -0.27
C TYR A 454 33.50 1.96 -1.71
N LEU A 455 32.54 2.50 -2.44
CA LEU A 455 32.69 3.01 -3.81
C LEU A 455 32.95 4.51 -3.84
N ILE A 456 32.40 5.23 -2.86
CA ILE A 456 32.38 6.68 -2.76
C ILE A 456 33.14 7.11 -1.51
N ASN A 457 33.93 8.18 -1.61
CA ASN A 457 34.54 8.82 -0.46
C ASN A 457 33.46 9.57 0.35
N VAL A 458 33.09 9.00 1.49
CA VAL A 458 32.14 9.59 2.47
C VAL A 458 32.85 10.20 3.69
N GLU A 459 34.17 10.27 3.70
CA GLU A 459 34.99 10.83 4.80
C GLU A 459 35.38 12.29 4.53
N SER A 460 35.61 12.65 3.26
CA SER A 460 35.83 14.03 2.82
C SER A 460 34.66 14.93 3.20
N HIS A 461 34.90 15.94 4.04
CA HIS A 461 33.86 16.81 4.61
C HIS A 461 34.24 18.29 4.72
N LYS A 462 35.44 18.71 4.28
CA LYS A 462 35.88 20.11 4.24
C LYS A 462 36.14 20.54 2.80
N TYR A 463 35.63 21.70 2.41
CA TYR A 463 36.01 22.38 1.16
C TYR A 463 37.41 23.00 1.28
N ASP A 464 38.04 23.38 0.16
CA ASP A 464 39.41 23.92 0.10
C ASP A 464 39.65 25.17 0.97
N ASN A 465 38.58 25.90 1.32
CA ASN A 465 38.58 27.06 2.20
C ASN A 465 38.41 26.71 3.71
N ASN A 466 38.55 25.43 4.08
CA ASN A 466 38.32 24.85 5.41
C ASN A 466 36.89 24.93 5.98
N THR A 467 35.90 25.37 5.19
CA THR A 467 34.46 25.32 5.58
C THR A 467 33.85 23.95 5.29
N CYS A 468 32.63 23.71 5.78
CA CYS A 468 31.84 22.50 5.50
C CYS A 468 30.34 22.80 5.53
N THR A 469 29.51 21.86 5.10
CA THR A 469 28.06 21.97 5.26
C THR A 469 27.64 21.40 6.62
N VAL A 470 26.97 22.22 7.43
CA VAL A 470 26.40 21.84 8.74
C VAL A 470 24.89 21.99 8.73
N CYS A 471 24.19 21.06 9.39
CA CYS A 471 22.74 20.97 9.46
C CYS A 471 22.26 20.83 10.91
N GLU A 472 21.07 21.35 11.21
CA GLU A 472 20.46 21.23 12.53
C GLU A 472 19.66 19.92 12.64
N ASN A 473 20.00 19.06 13.60
CA ASN A 473 19.25 17.83 13.86
C ASN A 473 18.18 18.02 14.96
N ARG A 474 16.95 18.30 14.53
CA ARG A 474 15.77 18.40 15.43
C ARG A 474 15.54 17.15 16.31
N PHE A 475 15.94 15.96 15.86
CA PHE A 475 15.74 14.73 16.63
C PHE A 475 16.76 14.53 17.76
N GLN A 476 17.85 15.31 17.75
CA GLN A 476 18.89 15.37 18.78
C GLN A 476 19.06 16.81 19.31
N GLN A 477 17.94 17.40 19.77
CA GLN A 477 17.90 18.68 20.51
C GLN A 477 18.48 19.90 19.75
N GLY A 478 18.43 19.91 18.42
CA GLY A 478 18.98 21.00 17.62
C GLY A 478 20.52 20.96 17.52
N GLN A 479 21.13 19.79 17.74
CA GLN A 479 22.58 19.63 17.57
C GLN A 479 22.98 19.92 16.10
N MET A 480 23.97 20.79 15.92
CA MET A 480 24.62 21.02 14.63
C MET A 480 25.51 19.82 14.26
N GLN A 481 25.25 19.23 13.10
CA GLN A 481 25.92 18.04 12.58
C GLN A 481 26.42 18.29 11.15
N LYS A 482 27.57 17.74 10.77
CA LYS A 482 28.18 17.97 9.45
C LYS A 482 27.84 16.88 8.43
N LEU A 483 27.82 17.27 7.16
CA LEU A 483 27.70 16.36 6.01
C LEU A 483 29.07 16.12 5.37
N PRO A 484 29.35 14.91 4.85
CA PRO A 484 30.39 14.70 3.84
C PRO A 484 30.10 15.51 2.57
N LEU A 485 31.15 15.91 1.83
CA LEU A 485 31.05 16.58 0.54
C LEU A 485 30.28 15.76 -0.51
N ALA A 486 30.30 14.43 -0.36
CA ALA A 486 29.58 13.52 -1.23
C ALA A 486 28.05 13.49 -0.98
N ILE A 487 27.52 14.19 0.03
CA ILE A 487 26.12 14.10 0.49
C ILE A 487 25.43 15.46 0.46
N VAL A 488 24.21 15.48 -0.10
CA VAL A 488 23.35 16.65 -0.24
C VAL A 488 21.89 16.31 0.06
N ASP A 489 21.07 17.35 0.23
CA ASP A 489 19.64 17.28 0.55
C ASP A 489 19.31 16.40 1.77
N TRP A 490 20.22 16.37 2.75
CA TRP A 490 19.98 15.76 4.06
C TRP A 490 18.86 16.49 4.78
N ARG A 491 17.89 15.72 5.30
CA ARG A 491 16.76 16.26 6.06
C ARG A 491 16.21 15.25 7.07
N PRO A 492 15.79 15.69 8.27
CA PRO A 492 15.04 14.87 9.21
C PRO A 492 13.57 14.76 8.76
N LEU A 493 13.01 13.55 8.72
CA LEU A 493 11.62 13.25 8.36
C LEU A 493 10.82 12.79 9.59
N SER A 494 9.57 13.21 9.73
CA SER A 494 8.64 12.72 10.77
C SER A 494 7.77 11.55 10.28
N HIS A 495 8.30 10.72 9.38
CA HIS A 495 7.54 9.73 8.60
C HIS A 495 7.53 8.37 9.30
N CYS A 496 6.81 8.30 10.42
CA CYS A 496 6.71 7.11 11.26
C CYS A 496 5.26 6.65 11.44
N SER A 497 4.80 5.75 10.57
CA SER A 497 3.55 5.02 10.80
C SER A 497 3.83 3.79 11.69
N LYS A 498 3.36 3.82 12.94
CA LYS A 498 3.46 2.65 13.83
C LYS A 498 2.39 1.58 13.56
N GLN A 499 1.77 1.60 12.38
CA GLN A 499 0.84 0.54 11.96
C GLN A 499 1.60 -0.64 11.36
N LEU A 500 1.32 -1.83 11.89
CA LEU A 500 1.71 -3.09 11.27
C LEU A 500 0.91 -3.30 9.97
N SER A 501 1.61 -3.30 8.84
CA SER A 501 1.07 -3.71 7.54
C SER A 501 1.02 -5.23 7.45
N SER A 502 0.07 -5.79 6.67
CA SER A 502 -0.07 -7.24 6.51
C SER A 502 -0.59 -7.65 5.12
N ALA A 503 -0.01 -8.70 4.54
CA ALA A 503 -0.36 -9.23 3.22
C ALA A 503 -0.15 -10.75 3.12
N LEU A 504 -0.84 -11.40 2.17
CA LEU A 504 -0.66 -12.81 1.80
C LEU A 504 -0.05 -12.94 0.40
N TYR A 505 0.81 -13.94 0.23
CA TYR A 505 1.52 -14.24 -1.00
C TYR A 505 1.43 -15.75 -1.32
N TYR A 506 0.74 -16.07 -2.41
CA TYR A 506 0.45 -17.45 -2.83
C TYR A 506 1.53 -18.08 -3.73
N SER A 507 2.70 -17.44 -3.85
CA SER A 507 3.84 -17.94 -4.61
C SER A 507 5.12 -17.22 -4.23
N THR A 508 6.25 -17.94 -4.31
CA THR A 508 7.60 -17.37 -4.13
C THR A 508 7.84 -16.17 -5.05
N TYR A 509 7.40 -16.20 -6.31
CA TYR A 509 7.47 -15.04 -7.21
C TYR A 509 6.78 -13.80 -6.62
N SER A 510 5.54 -13.97 -6.14
CA SER A 510 4.76 -12.84 -5.63
C SER A 510 5.35 -12.23 -4.35
N LEU A 511 6.03 -13.05 -3.53
CA LEU A 511 6.74 -12.62 -2.33
C LEU A 511 8.06 -11.90 -2.68
N ILE A 512 8.90 -12.47 -3.55
CA ILE A 512 10.16 -11.82 -3.97
C ILE A 512 9.90 -10.49 -4.68
N LYS A 513 8.86 -10.41 -5.52
CA LYS A 513 8.44 -9.14 -6.13
C LYS A 513 7.99 -8.09 -5.10
N SER A 514 7.58 -8.50 -3.89
CA SER A 514 7.31 -7.55 -2.80
C SER A 514 8.58 -7.12 -2.06
N SER A 515 9.60 -7.99 -1.90
CA SER A 515 10.85 -7.56 -1.27
C SER A 515 11.66 -6.60 -2.15
N THR A 516 11.49 -6.64 -3.47
CA THR A 516 12.09 -5.66 -4.39
C THR A 516 11.48 -4.26 -4.32
N SER A 517 10.31 -4.05 -3.70
CA SER A 517 9.69 -2.70 -3.61
C SER A 517 10.34 -1.77 -2.57
N GLN A 518 11.51 -2.14 -2.05
CA GLN A 518 12.40 -1.26 -1.29
C GLN A 518 13.23 -0.35 -2.21
N ILE A 519 13.35 -0.73 -3.48
CA ILE A 519 14.03 0.06 -4.50
C ILE A 519 12.97 1.00 -5.10
N ASN A 520 13.12 2.32 -4.95
CA ASN A 520 12.09 3.27 -5.42
C ASN A 520 12.26 3.64 -6.90
N ASN A 521 13.47 3.51 -7.46
CA ASN A 521 13.78 3.79 -8.87
C ASN A 521 13.79 2.54 -9.76
N ASN A 522 13.81 2.72 -11.09
CA ASN A 522 13.99 1.60 -12.02
C ASN A 522 15.48 1.26 -12.17
N TRP A 523 16.01 0.47 -11.24
CA TRP A 523 17.42 0.04 -11.19
C TRP A 523 17.94 -0.60 -12.48
N GLY A 524 17.07 -1.20 -13.31
CA GLY A 524 17.45 -1.81 -14.59
C GLY A 524 17.86 -0.80 -15.68
N VAL A 525 17.55 0.49 -15.48
CA VAL A 525 17.85 1.56 -16.45
C VAL A 525 19.35 1.66 -16.72
N GLY A 526 19.71 1.59 -18.01
CA GLY A 526 21.09 1.66 -18.47
C GLY A 526 21.79 0.30 -18.56
N LEU A 527 21.21 -0.80 -18.05
CA LEU A 527 21.68 -2.16 -18.31
C LEU A 527 21.12 -2.69 -19.66
N SER A 528 21.43 -3.94 -20.01
CA SER A 528 20.92 -4.61 -21.22
C SER A 528 20.17 -5.88 -20.80
N LEU A 529 18.89 -5.76 -20.44
CA LEU A 529 18.11 -6.79 -19.74
C LEU A 529 16.80 -7.21 -20.45
N ASP A 530 16.49 -6.60 -21.59
CA ASP A 530 15.13 -6.55 -22.15
C ASP A 530 14.65 -7.87 -22.76
N ASP A 531 15.58 -8.75 -23.19
CA ASP A 531 15.27 -10.01 -23.89
C ASP A 531 14.63 -11.10 -23.01
N PHE A 532 14.66 -10.95 -21.67
CA PHE A 532 14.44 -12.06 -20.73
C PHE A 532 12.99 -12.28 -20.32
N GLY A 533 12.06 -11.48 -20.84
CA GLY A 533 10.62 -11.67 -20.69
C GLY A 533 10.16 -11.66 -19.23
N LYS A 534 9.52 -12.74 -18.78
CA LYS A 534 9.05 -12.87 -17.38
C LYS A 534 10.00 -13.76 -16.57
N ALA A 535 10.97 -13.13 -15.91
CA ALA A 535 11.89 -13.74 -14.96
C ALA A 535 11.98 -12.91 -13.66
N ILE A 536 12.71 -13.40 -12.65
CA ILE A 536 13.10 -12.62 -11.47
C ILE A 536 14.59 -12.28 -11.61
N LEU A 537 14.90 -10.99 -11.76
CA LEU A 537 16.27 -10.49 -11.84
C LEU A 537 16.72 -9.95 -10.47
N GLY A 538 16.10 -8.85 -10.01
CA GLY A 538 16.33 -8.30 -8.68
C GLY A 538 15.77 -9.21 -7.58
N GLY A 539 16.54 -9.40 -6.51
CA GLY A 539 16.19 -10.21 -5.34
C GLY A 539 16.14 -11.72 -5.57
N SER A 540 16.60 -12.21 -6.73
CA SER A 540 16.58 -13.64 -7.11
C SER A 540 17.27 -14.57 -6.11
N HIS A 541 18.35 -14.11 -5.47
CA HIS A 541 19.10 -14.84 -4.43
C HIS A 541 19.04 -14.15 -3.06
N SER A 542 18.04 -13.30 -2.85
CA SER A 542 17.84 -12.60 -1.58
C SER A 542 17.51 -13.54 -0.42
N ASP A 543 17.70 -13.03 0.79
CA ASP A 543 17.30 -13.66 2.06
C ASP A 543 15.86 -14.18 2.09
N ILE A 544 14.95 -13.49 1.40
CA ILE A 544 13.54 -13.82 1.29
C ILE A 544 13.31 -14.83 0.16
N ALA A 545 14.04 -14.75 -0.96
CA ALA A 545 14.00 -15.76 -2.02
C ALA A 545 14.49 -17.13 -1.55
N ASN A 546 15.65 -17.17 -0.88
CA ASN A 546 16.24 -18.41 -0.35
C ASN A 546 15.33 -19.07 0.71
N PHE A 547 14.69 -18.24 1.54
CA PHE A 547 13.67 -18.70 2.48
C PHE A 547 12.44 -19.26 1.73
N ALA A 548 11.81 -18.47 0.87
CA ALA A 548 10.59 -18.87 0.16
C ALA A 548 10.78 -20.16 -0.66
N ARG A 549 11.92 -20.30 -1.36
CA ARG A 549 12.29 -21.52 -2.08
C ARG A 549 12.49 -22.72 -1.17
N SER A 550 13.19 -22.57 -0.04
CA SER A 550 13.41 -23.71 0.87
C SER A 550 12.10 -24.23 1.46
N GLN A 551 11.13 -23.36 1.70
CA GLN A 551 9.80 -23.75 2.17
C GLN A 551 8.95 -24.38 1.05
N GLN A 552 8.95 -23.79 -0.16
CA GLN A 552 8.18 -24.30 -1.30
C GLN A 552 8.66 -25.68 -1.82
N ILE A 553 9.92 -26.04 -1.60
CA ILE A 553 10.44 -27.38 -1.93
C ILE A 553 9.85 -28.47 -1.02
N MET A 554 9.38 -28.12 0.19
CA MET A 554 8.89 -29.08 1.18
C MET A 554 7.38 -29.38 1.06
N ASP A 555 6.56 -28.38 0.73
CA ASP A 555 5.11 -28.50 0.57
C ASP A 555 4.57 -27.30 -0.25
N LYS A 556 3.30 -27.31 -0.64
CA LYS A 556 2.61 -26.09 -1.08
C LYS A 556 2.52 -25.12 0.11
N MET A 557 3.20 -23.98 -0.01
CA MET A 557 3.25 -22.93 0.99
C MET A 557 2.47 -21.68 0.55
N THR A 558 1.75 -21.08 1.50
CA THR A 558 1.31 -19.69 1.45
C THR A 558 2.19 -18.90 2.42
N PHE A 559 2.53 -17.65 2.07
CA PHE A 559 3.35 -16.78 2.92
C PHE A 559 2.52 -15.60 3.44
N ALA A 560 2.50 -15.40 4.75
CA ALA A 560 2.04 -14.16 5.36
C ALA A 560 3.25 -13.23 5.60
N LEU A 561 3.14 -11.97 5.19
CA LEU A 561 4.09 -10.91 5.46
C LEU A 561 3.46 -9.93 6.45
N HIS A 562 4.22 -9.55 7.49
CA HIS A 562 3.85 -8.49 8.42
C HIS A 562 5.05 -7.54 8.58
N GLU A 563 4.83 -6.24 8.40
CA GLU A 563 5.93 -5.25 8.34
C GLU A 563 5.54 -3.90 8.96
N ILE A 564 6.45 -3.34 9.76
CA ILE A 564 6.38 -2.01 10.36
C ILE A 564 7.71 -1.28 10.14
N SER A 565 7.64 0.00 9.78
CA SER A 565 8.82 0.82 9.46
C SER A 565 8.61 2.28 9.83
N CYS A 566 9.64 2.92 10.36
CA CYS A 566 9.64 4.35 10.68
C CYS A 566 10.90 5.03 10.17
N THR A 567 10.72 6.05 9.34
CA THR A 567 11.78 6.79 8.66
C THR A 567 12.05 8.10 9.39
N TYR A 568 13.30 8.34 9.76
CA TYR A 568 13.77 9.52 10.47
C TYR A 568 14.64 10.45 9.64
N TYR A 569 15.34 9.96 8.61
CA TYR A 569 16.20 10.80 7.77
C TYR A 569 16.08 10.44 6.29
N SER A 570 16.38 11.40 5.42
CA SER A 570 16.55 11.23 3.98
C SER A 570 17.76 12.02 3.54
N TYR A 571 18.61 11.45 2.69
CA TYR A 571 19.66 12.20 1.98
C TYR A 571 19.98 11.53 0.64
N ARG A 572 20.64 12.26 -0.26
CA ARG A 572 21.20 11.71 -1.50
C ARG A 572 22.68 12.03 -1.64
N VAL A 573 23.38 11.23 -2.43
CA VAL A 573 24.77 11.49 -2.84
C VAL A 573 24.81 12.72 -3.80
N VAL A 574 25.98 13.23 -4.18
CA VAL A 574 26.13 14.15 -5.34
C VAL A 574 26.17 13.38 -6.68
N ASN A 575 25.87 14.04 -7.80
CA ASN A 575 25.78 13.40 -9.13
C ASN A 575 27.11 12.84 -9.67
N GLN A 576 28.22 13.45 -9.30
CA GLN A 576 29.58 13.00 -9.63
C GLN A 576 30.40 12.96 -8.33
N PRO A 577 30.25 11.91 -7.52
CA PRO A 577 30.93 11.81 -6.23
C PRO A 577 32.42 11.50 -6.42
N GLU A 578 33.23 11.92 -5.45
CA GLU A 578 34.60 11.43 -5.38
C GLU A 578 34.59 9.93 -5.07
N LEU A 579 35.28 9.12 -5.88
CA LEU A 579 35.35 7.68 -5.68
C LEU A 579 36.32 7.32 -4.53
N SER A 580 36.17 6.13 -3.96
CA SER A 580 37.15 5.61 -3.00
C SER A 580 38.49 5.30 -3.67
N GLU A 581 39.60 5.51 -2.95
CA GLU A 581 40.95 5.24 -3.46
C GLU A 581 41.18 3.78 -3.85
N GLU A 582 40.50 2.83 -3.19
CA GLU A 582 40.58 1.42 -3.54
C GLU A 582 39.80 1.12 -4.83
N PHE A 583 38.60 1.66 -5.00
CA PHE A 583 37.81 1.47 -6.21
C PHE A 583 38.47 2.11 -7.43
N LYS A 584 39.05 3.32 -7.29
CA LYS A 584 39.89 3.96 -8.34
C LYS A 584 41.01 3.01 -8.79
N LYS A 585 41.75 2.41 -7.85
CA LYS A 585 42.86 1.48 -8.14
C LYS A 585 42.40 0.19 -8.81
N HIS A 586 41.27 -0.36 -8.39
CA HIS A 586 40.70 -1.56 -9.01
C HIS A 586 40.14 -1.31 -10.42
N LEU A 587 39.54 -0.14 -10.69
CA LEU A 587 39.13 0.25 -12.05
C LEU A 587 40.35 0.36 -12.99
N LEU A 588 41.47 0.94 -12.54
CA LEU A 588 42.71 1.05 -13.32
C LEU A 588 43.39 -0.30 -13.62
N GLN A 589 42.97 -1.38 -12.96
CA GLN A 589 43.49 -2.75 -13.20
C GLN A 589 42.58 -3.61 -14.09
N LEU A 590 41.40 -3.10 -14.49
CA LEU A 590 40.51 -3.81 -15.40
C LEU A 590 41.02 -3.75 -16.85
N PRO A 591 40.90 -4.84 -17.63
CA PRO A 591 41.02 -4.77 -19.09
C PRO A 591 39.91 -3.89 -19.66
N THR A 592 40.20 -3.03 -20.65
CA THR A 592 39.23 -2.12 -21.29
C THR A 592 38.01 -2.83 -21.89
N HIS A 593 38.16 -4.10 -22.29
CA HIS A 593 37.13 -4.87 -22.99
C HIS A 593 36.65 -6.09 -22.19
N TYR A 594 35.32 -6.21 -22.03
CA TYR A 594 34.67 -7.40 -21.49
C TYR A 594 34.60 -8.54 -22.53
N SER A 595 34.89 -9.75 -22.09
CA SER A 595 34.90 -10.99 -22.89
C SER A 595 34.94 -12.20 -21.95
N GLU A 596 34.66 -13.42 -22.42
CA GLU A 596 34.81 -14.66 -21.61
C GLU A 596 36.19 -14.81 -20.97
N LYS A 597 37.26 -14.32 -21.61
CA LYS A 597 38.62 -14.37 -21.05
C LYS A 597 38.85 -13.37 -19.92
N THR A 598 38.21 -12.20 -19.99
CA THR A 598 38.34 -11.10 -19.01
C THR A 598 37.23 -11.11 -17.96
N LYS A 599 36.17 -11.90 -18.17
CA LYS A 599 35.02 -12.09 -17.28
C LYS A 599 35.40 -12.35 -15.81
N PRO A 600 36.41 -13.19 -15.46
CA PRO A 600 36.81 -13.39 -14.06
C PRO A 600 37.33 -12.13 -13.36
N GLN A 601 37.92 -11.19 -14.10
CA GLN A 601 38.44 -9.93 -13.55
C GLN A 601 37.30 -8.96 -13.26
N TYR A 602 36.35 -8.85 -14.18
CA TYR A 602 35.10 -8.11 -13.97
C TYR A 602 34.23 -8.72 -12.87
N GLN A 603 34.16 -10.05 -12.81
CA GLN A 603 33.40 -10.76 -11.78
C GLN A 603 33.95 -10.43 -10.37
N ARG A 604 35.28 -10.35 -10.20
CA ARG A 604 35.87 -9.91 -8.93
C ARG A 604 35.41 -8.52 -8.49
N ILE A 605 35.23 -7.57 -9.42
CA ILE A 605 34.71 -6.24 -9.11
C ILE A 605 33.25 -6.33 -8.63
N ILE A 606 32.43 -7.18 -9.24
CA ILE A 606 31.04 -7.41 -8.83
C ILE A 606 30.97 -8.19 -7.49
N ASP A 607 31.90 -9.11 -7.26
CA ASP A 607 32.02 -9.86 -6.01
C ASP A 607 32.50 -9.00 -4.83
N THR A 608 33.32 -7.98 -5.07
CA THR A 608 33.73 -7.00 -4.05
C THR A 608 32.70 -5.87 -3.90
N TYR A 609 32.33 -5.18 -4.97
CA TYR A 609 31.56 -3.93 -4.95
C TYR A 609 30.09 -4.06 -5.38
N GLY A 610 29.65 -5.23 -5.83
CA GLY A 610 28.27 -5.46 -6.27
C GLY A 610 28.00 -4.96 -7.69
N THR A 611 26.71 -4.85 -8.00
CA THR A 611 26.21 -4.50 -9.35
C THR A 611 25.84 -3.03 -9.47
N HIS A 612 25.57 -2.37 -8.33
CA HIS A 612 25.04 -1.01 -8.23
C HIS A 612 25.71 -0.25 -7.08
N TYR A 613 25.49 1.07 -7.02
CA TYR A 613 25.75 1.90 -5.85
C TYR A 613 24.46 2.59 -5.40
N ILE A 614 24.41 3.00 -4.13
CA ILE A 614 23.24 3.66 -3.54
C ILE A 614 23.33 5.17 -3.81
N ARG A 615 22.22 5.76 -4.27
CA ARG A 615 22.14 7.15 -4.75
C ARG A 615 21.30 8.04 -3.84
N HIS A 616 20.19 7.53 -3.30
CA HIS A 616 19.29 8.18 -2.33
C HIS A 616 18.92 7.13 -1.28
N VAL A 617 18.90 7.51 -0.01
CA VAL A 617 18.47 6.65 1.11
C VAL A 617 17.35 7.28 1.93
N TYR A 618 16.46 6.43 2.43
CA TYR A 618 15.53 6.71 3.52
C TYR A 618 15.95 5.87 4.73
N LEU A 619 16.36 6.54 5.82
CA LEU A 619 16.97 5.93 6.99
C LEU A 619 16.03 5.93 8.20
N GLY A 620 16.11 4.87 9.00
CA GLY A 620 15.39 4.74 10.27
C GLY A 620 15.43 3.30 10.77
N GLY A 621 14.27 2.69 10.98
CA GLY A 621 14.19 1.27 11.32
C GLY A 621 13.01 0.54 10.68
N ARG A 622 13.17 -0.78 10.50
CA ARG A 622 12.13 -1.72 10.05
C ARG A 622 12.15 -2.99 10.90
N VAL A 623 10.97 -3.50 11.23
CA VAL A 623 10.76 -4.90 11.65
C VAL A 623 9.84 -5.57 10.63
N ARG A 624 10.27 -6.72 10.09
CA ARG A 624 9.51 -7.53 9.14
C ARG A 624 9.51 -8.99 9.58
N GLN A 625 8.35 -9.62 9.52
CA GLN A 625 8.14 -11.04 9.73
C GLN A 625 7.58 -11.66 8.45
N VAL A 626 8.21 -12.75 7.98
CA VAL A 626 7.72 -13.59 6.90
C VAL A 626 7.39 -14.96 7.49
N THR A 627 6.11 -15.32 7.52
CA THR A 627 5.65 -16.63 7.98
C THR A 627 5.23 -17.48 6.78
N ALA A 628 5.96 -18.54 6.48
CA ALA A 628 5.52 -19.59 5.59
C ALA A 628 4.60 -20.55 6.35
N PHE A 629 3.51 -20.99 5.73
CA PHE A 629 2.65 -22.03 6.28
C PHE A 629 2.13 -22.97 5.19
N ARG A 630 1.98 -24.25 5.55
CA ARG A 630 1.55 -25.31 4.63
C ARG A 630 0.08 -25.10 4.24
N THR A 631 -0.19 -24.66 3.02
CA THR A 631 -1.53 -24.26 2.55
C THR A 631 -2.52 -25.40 2.74
N CYS A 632 -2.16 -26.61 2.30
CA CYS A 632 -3.10 -27.73 2.30
C CYS A 632 -3.29 -28.36 3.68
N LEU A 633 -2.31 -28.22 4.59
CA LEU A 633 -2.48 -28.61 5.98
C LEU A 633 -3.42 -27.63 6.70
N ALA A 634 -3.33 -26.33 6.42
CA ALA A 634 -4.28 -25.33 6.94
C ALA A 634 -5.73 -25.65 6.52
N THR A 635 -5.96 -25.92 5.23
CA THR A 635 -7.28 -26.34 4.71
C THR A 635 -7.80 -27.59 5.42
N LEU A 636 -6.95 -28.63 5.57
CA LEU A 636 -7.32 -29.87 6.26
C LEU A 636 -7.62 -29.69 7.77
N MET A 637 -6.99 -28.71 8.41
CA MET A 637 -7.25 -28.34 9.82
C MET A 637 -8.47 -27.41 9.99
N GLY A 638 -9.13 -27.01 8.89
CA GLY A 638 -10.28 -26.09 8.92
C GLY A 638 -9.90 -24.62 9.18
N PHE A 639 -8.63 -24.25 8.98
CA PHE A 639 -8.17 -22.87 9.04
C PHE A 639 -8.26 -22.22 7.65
N LEU A 640 -8.75 -20.98 7.60
CA LEU A 640 -8.63 -20.11 6.44
C LEU A 640 -7.30 -19.37 6.53
N GLU A 641 -6.72 -19.06 5.39
CA GLU A 641 -5.44 -18.35 5.28
C GLU A 641 -5.48 -16.96 5.94
N MET A 642 -6.66 -16.33 5.98
CA MET A 642 -6.88 -15.08 6.70
C MET A 642 -6.90 -15.23 8.21
N ASP A 643 -7.42 -16.33 8.77
CA ASP A 643 -7.34 -16.57 10.22
C ASP A 643 -5.86 -16.58 10.62
N ILE A 644 -5.04 -17.31 9.87
CA ILE A 644 -3.60 -17.43 10.10
C ILE A 644 -2.93 -16.05 9.97
N LYS A 645 -3.21 -15.31 8.89
CA LYS A 645 -2.73 -13.92 8.70
C LYS A 645 -3.05 -13.03 9.91
N ASN A 646 -4.25 -13.16 10.47
CA ASN A 646 -4.75 -12.29 11.53
C ASN A 646 -4.26 -12.70 12.93
N CYS A 647 -4.19 -14.00 13.22
CA CYS A 647 -3.60 -14.48 14.47
C CYS A 647 -2.11 -14.11 14.56
N LEU A 648 -1.35 -14.21 13.46
CA LEU A 648 0.03 -13.71 13.35
C LEU A 648 0.11 -12.17 13.50
N ASN A 649 -0.86 -11.44 12.95
CA ASN A 649 -0.94 -9.97 13.10
C ASN A 649 -1.18 -9.57 14.58
N ILE A 650 -1.94 -10.37 15.34
CA ILE A 650 -2.19 -10.18 16.76
C ILE A 650 -0.95 -10.60 17.58
N GLU A 651 -0.34 -11.74 17.28
CA GLU A 651 0.92 -12.23 17.88
C GLU A 651 2.01 -11.15 17.82
N LEU A 652 2.30 -10.64 16.61
CA LEU A 652 3.32 -9.61 16.42
C LEU A 652 2.94 -8.27 17.09
N LYS A 653 1.66 -7.89 17.12
CA LYS A 653 1.21 -6.69 17.86
C LYS A 653 1.39 -6.84 19.38
N ILE A 654 1.19 -8.04 19.95
CA ILE A 654 1.43 -8.29 21.37
C ILE A 654 2.94 -8.26 21.65
N ALA A 655 3.75 -8.90 20.81
CA ALA A 655 5.21 -8.86 20.90
C ALA A 655 5.75 -7.41 20.84
N LEU A 656 5.31 -6.60 19.88
CA LEU A 656 5.72 -5.19 19.76
C LEU A 656 5.13 -4.27 20.85
N GLY A 657 4.36 -4.81 21.81
CA GLY A 657 3.77 -4.04 22.92
C GLY A 657 2.58 -3.16 22.53
N PHE A 658 1.99 -3.36 21.35
CA PHE A 658 0.83 -2.61 20.86
C PHE A 658 -0.50 -3.16 21.40
N LEU A 659 -0.49 -4.37 21.95
CA LEU A 659 -1.63 -5.04 22.57
C LEU A 659 -1.18 -5.69 23.88
N PRO A 660 -2.01 -5.69 24.94
CA PRO A 660 -1.64 -6.28 26.22
C PRO A 660 -1.68 -7.81 26.16
N ALA A 661 -0.71 -8.46 26.81
CA ALA A 661 -0.51 -9.91 26.75
C ALA A 661 -1.67 -10.76 27.34
N ASN A 662 -2.61 -10.14 28.05
CA ASN A 662 -3.81 -10.79 28.62
C ASN A 662 -5.04 -10.73 27.69
N ILE A 663 -4.89 -10.34 26.42
CA ILE A 663 -6.00 -10.33 25.47
C ILE A 663 -6.62 -11.72 25.31
N SER A 664 -7.96 -11.76 25.26
CA SER A 664 -8.69 -12.99 24.99
C SER A 664 -8.61 -13.31 23.49
N TYR A 665 -7.80 -14.32 23.16
CA TYR A 665 -7.75 -14.91 21.82
C TYR A 665 -9.04 -15.65 21.49
N SER A 666 -9.41 -15.69 20.22
CA SER A 666 -10.36 -16.71 19.76
C SER A 666 -9.75 -18.10 19.96
N ASN A 667 -10.56 -19.11 20.29
CA ASN A 667 -10.09 -20.50 20.39
C ASN A 667 -9.38 -20.99 19.11
N LYS A 668 -9.70 -20.38 17.96
CA LYS A 668 -9.07 -20.61 16.67
C LYS A 668 -7.62 -20.07 16.65
N CYS A 669 -7.39 -18.82 17.04
CA CYS A 669 -6.04 -18.29 17.19
C CYS A 669 -5.23 -19.03 18.26
N SER A 670 -5.84 -19.37 19.41
CA SER A 670 -5.19 -20.19 20.43
C SER A 670 -4.75 -21.57 19.90
N ASN A 671 -5.40 -22.12 18.88
CA ASN A 671 -5.01 -23.39 18.27
C ASN A 671 -4.05 -23.22 17.08
N ILE A 672 -3.96 -22.04 16.47
CA ILE A 672 -2.96 -21.70 15.44
C ILE A 672 -1.60 -21.37 16.09
N LEU A 673 -1.60 -20.70 17.26
CA LEU A 673 -0.40 -20.14 17.90
C LEU A 673 0.25 -21.04 18.99
N LYS A 674 -0.31 -22.20 19.32
CA LYS A 674 0.25 -23.11 20.36
C LYS A 674 1.53 -23.82 19.90
N ASP A 675 2.67 -23.35 20.42
CA ASP A 675 3.98 -24.03 20.45
C ASP A 675 4.42 -24.73 19.15
N ASN A 676 4.05 -24.17 17.99
CA ASN A 676 4.32 -24.71 16.64
C ASN A 676 4.07 -26.23 16.49
N MET A 677 3.07 -26.74 17.21
CA MET A 677 2.59 -28.12 17.14
C MET A 677 3.64 -29.19 17.47
N ASN A 678 4.11 -29.21 18.73
CA ASN A 678 5.01 -30.23 19.30
C ASN A 678 4.43 -31.67 19.41
N THR A 679 3.51 -32.09 18.51
CA THR A 679 2.96 -33.45 18.48
C THR A 679 2.84 -34.02 17.06
N GLY A 680 3.67 -35.02 16.76
CA GLY A 680 3.52 -35.95 15.63
C GLY A 680 3.34 -35.27 14.26
N PHE A 681 2.18 -35.49 13.64
CA PHE A 681 1.87 -35.13 12.25
C PHE A 681 1.97 -33.62 11.92
N TYR A 682 1.85 -32.76 12.93
CA TYR A 682 1.67 -31.31 12.74
C TYR A 682 2.98 -30.50 12.90
N GLN A 683 4.09 -31.15 13.23
CA GLN A 683 5.38 -30.50 13.48
C GLN A 683 5.85 -29.69 12.25
N GLY A 684 6.14 -28.40 12.45
CA GLY A 684 6.55 -27.49 11.38
C GLY A 684 5.41 -27.04 10.47
N PHE A 685 4.19 -26.87 11.01
CA PHE A 685 3.04 -26.27 10.32
C PHE A 685 3.33 -24.84 9.83
N LEU A 686 3.95 -24.02 10.69
CA LEU A 686 4.48 -22.69 10.38
C LEU A 686 6.01 -22.74 10.35
N THR A 687 6.63 -21.84 9.61
CA THR A 687 8.06 -21.50 9.74
C THR A 687 8.23 -20.01 9.51
N GLN A 688 8.97 -19.33 10.39
CA GLN A 688 9.07 -17.87 10.44
C GLN A 688 10.50 -17.40 10.15
N LYS A 689 10.63 -16.28 9.41
CA LYS A 689 11.86 -15.51 9.24
C LYS A 689 11.60 -14.08 9.71
N PHE A 690 12.49 -13.56 10.54
CA PHE A 690 12.48 -12.16 10.96
C PHE A 690 13.63 -11.38 10.29
N GLU A 691 13.37 -10.12 9.96
CA GLU A 691 14.31 -9.12 9.47
C GLU A 691 14.13 -7.88 10.35
N VAL A 692 15.18 -7.43 11.03
CA VAL A 692 15.20 -6.17 11.78
C VAL A 692 16.34 -5.32 11.27
N LEU A 693 16.05 -4.07 10.93
CA LEU A 693 17.00 -3.07 10.48
C LEU A 693 16.95 -1.84 11.39
N GLY A 694 18.13 -1.30 11.71
CA GLY A 694 18.31 -0.12 12.55
C GLY A 694 18.19 -0.41 14.05
N GLY A 695 18.66 0.53 14.85
CA GLY A 695 18.64 0.50 16.31
C GLY A 695 19.75 -0.35 16.92
N GLU A 696 19.91 -0.25 18.24
CA GLU A 696 20.90 -1.04 18.97
C GLU A 696 20.48 -2.52 19.06
N SER A 697 21.39 -3.42 18.66
CA SER A 697 21.03 -4.79 18.29
C SER A 697 21.13 -5.80 19.43
N TYR A 698 20.00 -6.15 20.06
CA TYR A 698 19.84 -7.48 20.68
C TYR A 698 18.38 -7.95 20.63
N ILE A 699 18.02 -8.65 19.54
CA ILE A 699 16.66 -9.21 19.35
C ILE A 699 16.70 -10.67 18.87
N PRO A 700 17.09 -11.63 19.74
CA PRO A 700 16.91 -13.05 19.46
C PRO A 700 15.53 -13.56 19.95
N SER A 701 14.72 -14.05 19.02
CA SER A 701 13.47 -14.82 19.21
C SER A 701 12.25 -14.08 19.81
N LEU A 702 11.09 -14.74 19.71
CA LEU A 702 9.72 -14.22 19.87
C LEU A 702 9.36 -13.64 21.26
N ALA A 703 10.24 -13.74 22.26
CA ALA A 703 10.03 -13.14 23.57
C ALA A 703 10.38 -11.64 23.57
N PHE A 704 9.55 -10.82 22.92
CA PHE A 704 9.56 -9.36 23.09
C PHE A 704 8.64 -8.96 24.27
N PRO A 705 9.20 -8.39 25.35
CA PRO A 705 8.47 -7.48 26.22
C PRO A 705 8.38 -6.08 25.57
N ALA A 706 7.32 -5.34 25.88
CA ALA A 706 6.95 -4.09 25.22
C ALA A 706 7.99 -2.95 25.34
N ASP A 707 8.78 -2.98 26.42
CA ASP A 707 9.89 -2.07 26.70
C ASP A 707 11.01 -2.18 25.65
N ARG A 708 11.32 -3.39 25.16
CA ARG A 708 12.37 -3.59 24.14
C ARG A 708 12.00 -2.97 22.79
N TYR A 709 10.73 -2.98 22.38
CA TYR A 709 10.32 -2.26 21.18
C TYR A 709 10.46 -0.74 21.37
N ALA A 710 10.05 -0.20 22.54
CA ALA A 710 10.20 1.22 22.83
C ALA A 710 11.67 1.66 22.87
N SER A 711 12.56 0.84 23.45
CA SER A 711 14.01 1.09 23.47
C SER A 711 14.61 1.11 22.06
N TRP A 712 14.38 0.05 21.27
CA TRP A 712 14.77 -0.02 19.86
C TRP A 712 14.33 1.22 19.08
N MET A 713 13.03 1.54 19.18
CA MET A 713 12.36 2.65 18.50
C MET A 713 12.93 4.04 18.83
N ASN A 714 13.48 4.21 20.04
CA ASN A 714 14.16 5.44 20.46
C ASN A 714 15.59 5.50 19.88
N SER A 715 16.33 4.39 19.91
CA SER A 715 17.70 4.30 19.37
C SER A 715 17.80 4.55 17.85
N LEU A 716 16.70 4.38 17.10
CA LEU A 716 16.62 4.66 15.66
C LEU A 716 16.99 6.10 15.25
N ARG A 717 16.97 7.06 16.18
CA ARG A 717 17.39 8.44 15.91
C ARG A 717 18.90 8.58 15.76
N GLU A 718 19.65 7.67 16.39
CA GLU A 718 21.11 7.74 16.52
C GLU A 718 21.79 6.64 15.70
N ASN A 719 21.18 5.45 15.68
CA ASN A 719 21.63 4.27 14.94
C ASN A 719 20.62 3.84 13.83
N PRO A 720 20.28 4.69 12.84
CA PRO A 720 19.37 4.31 11.78
C PRO A 720 20.03 3.42 10.71
N GLU A 721 19.23 2.63 10.00
CA GLU A 721 19.62 1.79 8.85
C GLU A 721 18.75 2.12 7.62
N ILE A 722 19.18 1.72 6.42
CA ILE A 722 18.45 1.97 5.18
C ILE A 722 17.17 1.13 5.11
N ILE A 723 16.02 1.78 5.02
CA ILE A 723 14.71 1.13 4.85
C ILE A 723 14.38 0.95 3.36
N SER A 724 14.53 2.03 2.59
CA SER A 724 14.30 2.09 1.15
C SER A 724 15.32 3.02 0.48
N TYR A 725 15.59 2.79 -0.80
CA TYR A 725 16.77 3.31 -1.47
C TYR A 725 16.63 3.38 -2.98
N ASP A 726 17.38 4.28 -3.61
CA ASP A 726 17.53 4.32 -5.06
C ASP A 726 18.93 3.82 -5.41
N ILE A 727 19.04 2.92 -6.38
CA ILE A 727 20.30 2.30 -6.79
C ILE A 727 20.55 2.49 -8.29
N PHE A 728 21.80 2.75 -8.62
CA PHE A 728 22.24 3.05 -9.99
C PHE A 728 23.36 2.08 -10.39
N PRO A 729 23.35 1.53 -11.62
CA PRO A 729 24.37 0.59 -12.08
C PRO A 729 25.81 1.09 -11.91
N LEU A 730 26.70 0.19 -11.48
CA LEU A 730 28.08 0.53 -11.11
C LEU A 730 28.86 1.26 -12.22
N HIS A 731 28.60 0.93 -13.48
CA HIS A 731 29.25 1.55 -14.65
C HIS A 731 28.99 3.06 -14.78
N HIS A 732 27.96 3.61 -14.13
CA HIS A 732 27.69 5.04 -14.10
C HIS A 732 28.74 5.86 -13.33
N LEU A 733 29.57 5.21 -12.49
CA LEU A 733 30.70 5.84 -11.78
C LEU A 733 31.99 5.86 -12.61
N VAL A 734 32.03 5.19 -13.75
CA VAL A 734 33.23 5.08 -14.60
C VAL A 734 33.22 6.19 -15.65
N ALA A 735 34.24 7.05 -15.63
CA ALA A 735 34.38 8.16 -16.57
C ALA A 735 34.86 7.75 -17.97
N ASP A 736 35.64 6.66 -18.07
CA ASP A 736 36.07 6.09 -19.35
C ASP A 736 34.89 5.38 -20.05
N SER A 737 34.62 5.72 -21.31
CA SER A 737 33.45 5.22 -22.02
C SER A 737 33.54 3.75 -22.43
N GLU A 738 34.73 3.22 -22.69
CA GLU A 738 34.92 1.82 -23.11
C GLU A 738 34.85 0.88 -21.91
N LEU A 739 35.54 1.25 -20.81
CA LEU A 739 35.46 0.54 -19.55
C LEU A 739 34.05 0.61 -18.94
N SER A 740 33.36 1.74 -19.04
CA SER A 740 31.95 1.86 -18.65
C SER A 740 31.04 0.94 -19.47
N ALA A 741 31.20 0.89 -20.81
CA ALA A 741 30.44 -0.03 -21.66
C ALA A 741 30.73 -1.51 -21.36
N SER A 742 32.00 -1.86 -21.10
CA SER A 742 32.40 -3.21 -20.71
C SER A 742 31.85 -3.61 -19.33
N LEU A 743 31.87 -2.70 -18.35
CA LEU A 743 31.32 -2.94 -17.02
C LEU A 743 29.78 -3.00 -17.03
N LYS A 744 29.11 -2.23 -17.90
CA LYS A 744 27.68 -2.38 -18.19
C LYS A 744 27.36 -3.80 -18.65
N ASN A 745 28.13 -4.34 -19.59
CA ASN A 745 27.91 -5.68 -20.12
C ASN A 745 28.14 -6.74 -19.03
N ALA A 746 29.27 -6.66 -18.31
CA ALA A 746 29.58 -7.56 -17.20
C ALA A 746 28.50 -7.60 -16.11
N VAL A 747 27.99 -6.43 -15.70
CA VAL A 747 26.90 -6.33 -14.71
C VAL A 747 25.59 -6.88 -15.29
N SER A 748 25.27 -6.60 -16.55
CA SER A 748 24.08 -7.14 -17.22
C SER A 748 24.12 -8.67 -17.28
N ASP A 749 25.27 -9.25 -17.61
CA ASP A 749 25.43 -10.69 -17.80
C ASP A 749 25.47 -11.45 -16.47
N TYR A 750 26.12 -10.89 -15.43
CA TYR A 750 26.00 -11.40 -14.06
C TYR A 750 24.54 -11.45 -13.58
N ILE A 751 23.74 -10.41 -13.84
CA ILE A 751 22.33 -10.35 -13.42
C ILE A 751 21.47 -11.38 -14.20
N LYS A 752 21.76 -11.62 -15.48
CA LYS A 752 21.12 -12.68 -16.27
C LYS A 752 21.48 -14.08 -15.77
N GLU A 753 22.76 -14.33 -15.50
CA GLU A 753 23.24 -15.63 -15.02
C GLU A 753 22.69 -15.98 -13.63
N ASN A 754 22.36 -14.97 -12.83
CA ASN A 754 21.72 -15.12 -11.52
C ASN A 754 20.19 -14.89 -11.53
N MET A 755 19.51 -14.96 -12.68
CA MET A 755 18.04 -14.86 -12.73
C MET A 755 17.37 -16.11 -12.13
N LEU A 756 16.19 -15.94 -11.51
CA LEU A 756 15.27 -17.08 -11.38
C LEU A 756 14.31 -17.12 -12.56
N PRO A 757 14.18 -18.25 -13.28
CA PRO A 757 13.09 -18.42 -14.24
C PRO A 757 11.75 -18.39 -13.50
N LEU A 758 10.70 -17.83 -14.11
CA LEU A 758 9.36 -18.05 -13.57
C LEU A 758 9.00 -19.53 -13.65
N GLU A 759 8.53 -20.07 -12.53
CA GLU A 759 7.89 -21.37 -12.50
C GLU A 759 6.68 -21.37 -13.45
N LYS A 760 6.75 -22.20 -14.49
CA LYS A 760 5.60 -22.49 -15.35
C LYS A 760 4.62 -23.40 -14.62
N ASN A 761 3.89 -22.82 -13.67
CA ASN A 761 2.62 -23.35 -13.18
C ASN A 761 1.45 -22.48 -13.72
N PRO A 762 1.16 -22.53 -15.04
CA PRO A 762 0.13 -21.71 -15.66
C PRO A 762 -1.27 -22.20 -15.26
N SER A 763 -1.75 -21.74 -14.11
CA SER A 763 -3.12 -21.98 -13.63
C SER A 763 -3.54 -23.45 -13.74
N HIS A 764 -2.99 -24.31 -12.88
CA HIS A 764 -3.63 -25.59 -12.58
C HIS A 764 -4.99 -25.32 -11.92
N LYS A 765 -6.00 -25.02 -12.76
CA LYS A 765 -7.41 -25.12 -12.40
C LYS A 765 -7.68 -26.59 -12.15
N CYS A 766 -7.48 -27.02 -10.92
CA CYS A 766 -7.74 -28.40 -10.55
C CYS A 766 -9.21 -28.70 -10.82
N ASN A 767 -9.46 -29.88 -11.41
CA ASN A 767 -10.82 -30.27 -11.79
C ASN A 767 -11.73 -30.14 -10.57
N LEU A 768 -12.78 -29.31 -10.71
CA LEU A 768 -13.69 -28.92 -9.62
C LEU A 768 -14.42 -30.16 -9.10
N THR A 769 -13.82 -30.80 -8.12
CA THR A 769 -14.33 -31.97 -7.42
C THR A 769 -14.78 -31.54 -6.02
N PRO A 770 -15.81 -32.18 -5.42
CA PRO A 770 -16.43 -31.68 -4.18
C PRO A 770 -15.52 -31.61 -2.94
N ASN A 771 -14.28 -32.11 -3.02
CA ASN A 771 -13.32 -32.15 -1.92
C ASN A 771 -12.14 -31.18 -2.09
N LEU A 772 -12.11 -30.30 -3.09
CA LEU A 772 -11.01 -29.34 -3.28
C LEU A 772 -11.45 -27.89 -3.03
N ASP A 773 -10.57 -27.11 -2.40
CA ASP A 773 -10.71 -25.66 -2.30
C ASP A 773 -10.15 -24.92 -3.53
N HIS A 774 -10.20 -23.58 -3.50
CA HIS A 774 -9.68 -22.72 -4.56
C HIS A 774 -8.16 -22.82 -4.75
N ASN A 775 -7.45 -23.35 -3.75
CA ASN A 775 -6.02 -23.59 -3.71
C ASN A 775 -5.65 -25.03 -4.13
N CYS A 776 -6.62 -25.83 -4.62
CA CYS A 776 -6.47 -27.26 -4.92
C CYS A 776 -6.18 -28.14 -3.69
N CYS A 777 -6.39 -27.64 -2.49
CA CYS A 777 -6.14 -28.37 -1.26
C CYS A 777 -7.37 -29.19 -0.83
N PRO A 778 -7.19 -30.39 -0.25
CA PRO A 778 -8.29 -31.24 0.18
C PRO A 778 -9.04 -30.63 1.38
N LEU A 779 -10.36 -30.47 1.24
CA LEU A 779 -11.28 -30.03 2.29
C LEU A 779 -11.50 -31.09 3.38
N ARG A 780 -11.27 -32.37 3.06
CA ARG A 780 -11.34 -33.50 3.99
C ARG A 780 -10.28 -34.55 3.63
N ALA A 781 -9.68 -35.14 4.66
CA ALA A 781 -8.77 -36.27 4.53
C ALA A 781 -9.49 -37.55 4.05
N HIS A 782 -8.71 -38.55 3.59
CA HIS A 782 -9.17 -39.88 3.20
C HIS A 782 -10.27 -39.94 2.11
N ARG A 783 -10.41 -38.89 1.30
CA ARG A 783 -11.29 -38.87 0.11
C ARG A 783 -10.47 -38.85 -1.17
N GLY A 784 -10.88 -39.60 -2.19
CA GLY A 784 -10.20 -39.72 -3.48
C GLY A 784 -11.17 -40.16 -4.58
N THR A 785 -10.70 -40.21 -5.84
CA THR A 785 -11.54 -40.62 -6.98
C THR A 785 -11.41 -42.12 -7.25
N MET A 786 -12.41 -42.91 -6.88
CA MET A 786 -12.49 -44.33 -7.23
C MET A 786 -13.11 -44.49 -8.63
N ARG A 787 -12.35 -45.02 -9.60
CA ARG A 787 -12.86 -45.35 -10.94
C ARG A 787 -13.02 -46.87 -11.11
N VAL A 788 -14.24 -47.37 -10.93
CA VAL A 788 -14.57 -48.76 -11.25
C VAL A 788 -14.69 -48.93 -12.76
N VAL A 789 -14.01 -49.93 -13.33
CA VAL A 789 -14.07 -50.28 -14.76
C VAL A 789 -14.33 -51.77 -14.90
N VAL A 790 -15.47 -52.14 -15.49
CA VAL A 790 -15.81 -53.55 -15.77
C VAL A 790 -15.07 -53.98 -17.04
N GLN A 791 -13.95 -54.70 -16.88
CA GLN A 791 -13.12 -55.11 -18.02
C GLN A 791 -13.68 -56.33 -18.79
N ARG A 792 -14.30 -57.29 -18.08
CA ARG A 792 -14.99 -58.45 -18.67
C ARG A 792 -16.01 -59.03 -17.69
N ALA A 793 -16.95 -59.80 -18.21
CA ALA A 793 -17.82 -60.69 -17.43
C ALA A 793 -17.79 -62.09 -18.04
N ASN A 794 -17.59 -63.12 -17.20
CA ASN A 794 -17.47 -64.52 -17.61
C ASN A 794 -18.54 -65.36 -16.90
N GLY A 795 -19.01 -66.44 -17.53
CA GLY A 795 -19.94 -67.38 -16.88
C GLY A 795 -21.37 -66.86 -16.66
N LEU A 796 -21.76 -65.81 -17.37
CA LEU A 796 -23.14 -65.28 -17.34
C LEU A 796 -24.11 -66.37 -17.83
N LYS A 797 -25.12 -66.69 -17.02
CA LYS A 797 -26.21 -67.58 -17.41
C LYS A 797 -27.29 -66.79 -18.15
N ALA A 798 -27.80 -67.37 -19.22
CA ALA A 798 -28.96 -66.90 -19.97
C ALA A 798 -29.85 -68.11 -20.29
N ASP A 799 -31.14 -67.88 -20.48
CA ASP A 799 -32.03 -68.85 -21.10
C ASP A 799 -31.76 -68.95 -22.62
N PRO A 800 -32.10 -70.06 -23.31
CA PRO A 800 -31.71 -70.26 -24.70
C PRO A 800 -32.41 -69.35 -25.73
N PHE A 801 -33.35 -68.51 -25.30
CA PHE A 801 -34.30 -67.82 -26.19
C PHE A 801 -34.30 -66.29 -26.05
N SER A 802 -33.59 -65.73 -25.06
CA SER A 802 -33.46 -64.29 -24.83
C SER A 802 -32.04 -63.76 -25.08
N LYS A 803 -31.88 -62.42 -25.04
CA LYS A 803 -30.57 -61.77 -24.96
C LYS A 803 -30.23 -61.50 -23.50
N SER A 804 -28.97 -61.73 -23.13
CA SER A 804 -28.50 -61.62 -21.75
C SER A 804 -28.41 -60.15 -21.27
N ASP A 805 -29.49 -59.63 -20.67
CA ASP A 805 -29.56 -58.29 -20.08
C ASP A 805 -28.78 -58.16 -18.76
N ALA A 806 -27.49 -58.52 -18.79
CA ALA A 806 -26.60 -58.51 -17.64
C ALA A 806 -26.14 -57.10 -17.26
N TYR A 807 -26.30 -56.74 -15.99
CA TYR A 807 -25.84 -55.47 -15.41
C TYR A 807 -24.95 -55.71 -14.18
N VAL A 808 -24.12 -54.72 -13.84
CA VAL A 808 -23.32 -54.71 -12.60
C VAL A 808 -23.86 -53.64 -11.66
N LYS A 809 -24.24 -54.03 -10.44
CA LYS A 809 -24.53 -53.10 -9.34
C LYS A 809 -23.28 -52.95 -8.48
N VAL A 810 -22.80 -51.71 -8.38
CA VAL A 810 -21.72 -51.32 -7.46
C VAL A 810 -22.37 -50.61 -6.26
N TRP A 811 -21.87 -50.90 -5.06
CA TRP A 811 -22.35 -50.29 -3.82
C TRP A 811 -21.16 -49.64 -3.11
N GLU A 812 -21.35 -48.40 -2.65
CA GLU A 812 -20.44 -47.71 -1.73
C GLU A 812 -21.15 -47.63 -0.37
N ASN A 813 -20.41 -47.81 0.73
CA ASN A 813 -21.01 -47.72 2.07
C ASN A 813 -21.36 -46.26 2.38
N ASN A 814 -22.64 -45.99 2.62
CA ASN A 814 -23.16 -44.70 3.11
C ASN A 814 -22.79 -44.46 4.60
N GLY A 815 -21.50 -44.51 4.91
CA GLY A 815 -20.92 -44.09 6.18
C GLY A 815 -20.75 -42.57 6.22
N ASP A 816 -21.86 -41.87 6.48
CA ASP A 816 -21.97 -40.65 7.31
C ASP A 816 -23.27 -39.90 6.98
N LYS A 817 -24.11 -39.65 7.99
CA LYS A 817 -25.24 -38.71 7.87
C LYS A 817 -24.69 -37.29 7.88
N LEU A 818 -24.82 -36.58 6.76
CA LEU A 818 -24.64 -35.12 6.73
C LEU A 818 -25.93 -34.43 7.22
N SER A 819 -25.80 -33.74 8.34
CA SER A 819 -26.75 -32.75 8.89
C SER A 819 -26.14 -31.35 8.78
#